data_AF-A0AAV6N9V0-F1
#
_entry.id   AF-A0AAV6N9V0-F1
#
_cell.length_a   1.000
_cell.length_b   1.000
_cell.length_c   1.000
_cell.angle_alpha   90.00
_cell.angle_beta   90.00
_cell.angle_gamma   90.00
#
_symmetry.space_group_name_H-M   'P 1'
#
loop_
_entity.id
_entity.type
_entity.pdbx_description
1 polymer ?
#
loop_
_entity_poly.entity_id
_entity_poly.type
_entity_poly.pdbx_seq_one_letter_code
_entity_poly.pdbx_strand_id
1 'polypeptide(L)'
;MAEDETNESVTATHTVIAINRDKNSQSAVKWAVEHLFNRKNSGDCILIHVRSQSLHPQDADTVPKEYRPPTDAELHQFFLPYRGFCARKGIVAKEIVIHDIDVPSALIHYINKHSISNIVVGASSRNAFTRTFKHPDVSTCLLKSTPESCSVYVIARGKVHTKRLRKRYKSLTDGKEKPSGTLHTDKSLSKIQNTKDKSRHRYSNSVDSLSSVSDFSGPLSFRSTGTSSSESLDFSSTSSESNSKSFVTSNTAASIESEMRKLRFELKGKMEMYESACKEALVARQKANELAQLKMKEAKKFERGKSAEEVLTALSELEKQKNKAGTEAALMAQRLEELEIQKKRNIAENKARIEAEEKQKTINLFERTNICFKRYRIDEIEAATDHFNESNKIGEGGYGPVYHAFLDHTSVAIKMLSPERSHGQRQFQQEIEVLSRMRHPHMVLLMGACPEYGCLVYEYMENGSLEDRLFRKDDTPPIPWKTRFRIAADIATALLFLHQMKPEPVVHRDLKPANILLDQNYVSKIGDVGLARLVPPSVADSVTQYHMTAAAGTFCYIDPEYQQTGMLGVKSDIYSFGVLLLQLITARSPMGLSYQVEESIEHGTFPQILDPTITDWPIQDTLGLAQLALKCCELRKRDRPDLGTVLLPELIRLKKLGLSGIPPKRKLTAFGRAHGQRTSNSAPHFKGSENEVGMRNNPNLPMEIQPGNGKLELEEQQRCRSLNHTTEWKPNCRTEEAAAHQ
;
A
#
# COMPACT_ATOMS: atom_id res chain seq x y z
N MET A 1 -13.06 -15.53 -63.87
CA MET A 1 -14.37 -15.80 -63.25
C MET A 1 -14.17 -16.94 -62.27
N ALA A 2 -14.49 -16.82 -60.99
CA ALA A 2 -14.97 -15.64 -60.26
C ALA A 2 -14.26 -15.54 -58.89
N GLU A 3 -14.47 -14.44 -58.17
CA GLU A 3 -13.84 -14.16 -56.88
C GLU A 3 -14.51 -14.90 -55.72
N ASP A 4 -13.79 -15.12 -54.62
CA ASP A 4 -14.34 -15.03 -53.26
C ASP A 4 -13.22 -14.69 -52.25
N GLU A 5 -13.21 -13.48 -51.70
CA GLU A 5 -12.24 -13.03 -50.69
C GLU A 5 -12.80 -13.20 -49.27
N THR A 6 -12.26 -14.16 -48.51
CA THR A 6 -12.60 -14.31 -47.08
C THR A 6 -11.70 -13.48 -46.17
N ASN A 7 -12.04 -12.21 -46.01
CA ASN A 7 -11.35 -11.23 -45.15
C ASN A 7 -11.38 -11.61 -43.63
N GLU A 8 -10.31 -12.17 -43.09
CA GLU A 8 -10.09 -12.22 -41.62
C GLU A 8 -9.72 -10.82 -41.08
N SER A 9 -10.75 -10.02 -40.77
CA SER A 9 -10.55 -8.67 -40.20
C SER A 9 -9.86 -8.70 -38.83
N VAL A 10 -8.63 -8.17 -38.77
CA VAL A 10 -7.85 -8.04 -37.53
C VAL A 10 -8.44 -6.92 -36.66
N THR A 11 -9.43 -7.28 -35.83
CA THR A 11 -10.11 -6.32 -34.93
C THR A 11 -9.15 -5.65 -33.94
N ALA A 12 -9.01 -4.32 -34.05
CA ALA A 12 -8.10 -3.51 -33.23
C ALA A 12 -8.45 -3.61 -31.73
N THR A 13 -7.47 -4.05 -30.91
CA THR A 13 -7.68 -4.41 -29.50
C THR A 13 -7.51 -3.22 -28.55
N HIS A 14 -8.49 -2.31 -28.60
CA HIS A 14 -8.57 -1.14 -27.72
C HIS A 14 -8.52 -1.54 -26.23
N THR A 15 -7.54 -0.99 -25.50
CA THR A 15 -7.22 -1.33 -24.11
C THR A 15 -7.17 -0.07 -23.25
N VAL A 16 -8.17 0.07 -22.37
CA VAL A 16 -8.27 1.17 -21.40
C VAL A 16 -7.55 0.79 -20.10
N ILE A 17 -6.85 1.75 -19.52
CA ILE A 17 -6.29 1.66 -18.17
C ILE A 17 -6.86 2.84 -17.36
N ALA A 18 -7.60 2.54 -16.30
CA ALA A 18 -8.16 3.55 -15.41
C ALA A 18 -7.10 4.02 -14.40
N ILE A 19 -6.90 5.33 -14.29
CA ILE A 19 -5.84 5.96 -13.49
C ILE A 19 -6.40 6.87 -12.41
N ASN A 20 -5.86 6.73 -11.21
CA ASN A 20 -6.02 7.64 -10.07
C ASN A 20 -4.64 7.99 -9.47
N ARG A 21 -4.59 8.85 -8.45
CA ARG A 21 -3.36 9.29 -7.73
C ARG A 21 -2.74 8.19 -6.84
N ASP A 22 -3.02 6.91 -7.06
CA ASP A 22 -2.68 5.82 -6.15
C ASP A 22 -1.61 4.84 -6.68
N LYS A 23 -0.99 4.10 -5.76
CA LYS A 23 0.07 3.13 -6.09
C LYS A 23 -0.45 1.90 -6.84
N ASN A 24 -1.76 1.60 -6.77
CA ASN A 24 -2.35 0.49 -7.53
C ASN A 24 -2.59 0.88 -9.00
N SER A 25 -2.88 2.15 -9.33
CA SER A 25 -2.88 2.63 -10.73
C SER A 25 -1.51 2.50 -11.39
N GLN A 26 -0.42 2.84 -10.67
CA GLN A 26 0.95 2.62 -11.17
C GLN A 26 1.25 1.13 -11.40
N SER A 27 0.80 0.27 -10.48
CA SER A 27 0.91 -1.19 -10.62
C SER A 27 0.10 -1.73 -11.80
N ALA A 28 -1.09 -1.18 -12.04
CA ALA A 28 -1.99 -1.56 -13.14
C ALA A 28 -1.42 -1.17 -14.51
N VAL A 29 -0.91 0.06 -14.66
CA VAL A 29 -0.25 0.52 -15.90
C VAL A 29 0.98 -0.33 -16.19
N LYS A 30 1.87 -0.55 -15.21
CA LYS A 30 3.05 -1.41 -15.40
C LYS A 30 2.65 -2.83 -15.82
N TRP A 31 1.69 -3.45 -15.13
CA TRP A 31 1.25 -4.79 -15.46
C TRP A 31 0.65 -4.87 -16.87
N ALA A 32 -0.23 -3.93 -17.25
CA ALA A 32 -0.84 -3.89 -18.58
C ALA A 32 0.21 -3.80 -19.69
N VAL A 33 1.16 -2.86 -19.55
CA VAL A 33 2.31 -2.64 -20.44
C VAL A 33 3.19 -3.89 -20.58
N GLU A 34 3.30 -4.72 -19.55
CA GLU A 34 4.10 -5.96 -19.56
C GLU A 34 3.36 -7.19 -20.09
N HIS A 35 2.01 -7.22 -20.07
CA HIS A 35 1.23 -8.45 -20.30
C HIS A 35 0.19 -8.39 -21.44
N LEU A 36 -0.28 -7.19 -21.82
CA LEU A 36 -1.33 -7.04 -22.86
C LEU A 36 -0.77 -6.58 -24.22
N PHE A 37 0.36 -5.86 -24.22
CA PHE A 37 0.96 -5.28 -25.43
C PHE A 37 2.24 -6.04 -25.84
N ASN A 38 2.08 -7.02 -26.74
CA ASN A 38 3.20 -7.78 -27.32
C ASN A 38 3.47 -7.36 -28.77
N ARG A 39 4.68 -7.62 -29.29
CA ARG A 39 5.15 -7.24 -30.65
C ARG A 39 4.29 -7.70 -31.86
N LYS A 40 3.21 -8.45 -31.65
CA LYS A 40 2.23 -8.86 -32.68
C LYS A 40 0.81 -8.29 -32.48
N ASN A 41 0.53 -7.61 -31.36
CA ASN A 41 -0.74 -6.96 -31.06
C ASN A 41 -0.52 -5.46 -30.84
N SER A 42 -0.56 -4.68 -31.91
CA SER A 42 -0.64 -3.21 -31.86
C SER A 42 -2.08 -2.78 -31.54
N GLY A 43 -2.47 -2.93 -30.27
CA GLY A 43 -3.74 -2.41 -29.74
C GLY A 43 -3.58 -1.01 -29.13
N ASP A 44 -4.60 -0.17 -29.27
CA ASP A 44 -4.61 1.18 -28.68
C ASP A 44 -4.53 1.14 -27.15
N CYS A 45 -3.56 1.87 -26.60
CA CYS A 45 -3.41 2.08 -25.15
C CYS A 45 -4.05 3.41 -24.76
N ILE A 46 -5.13 3.37 -23.97
CA ILE A 46 -5.87 4.57 -23.54
C ILE A 46 -5.75 4.72 -22.03
N LEU A 47 -5.25 5.85 -21.56
CA LEU A 47 -5.13 6.19 -20.13
C LEU A 47 -6.29 7.10 -19.75
N ILE A 48 -7.23 6.61 -18.94
CA ILE A 48 -8.44 7.36 -18.57
C ILE A 48 -8.38 7.77 -17.09
N HIS A 49 -8.57 9.06 -16.84
CA HIS A 49 -8.86 9.60 -15.52
C HIS A 49 -10.29 10.14 -15.48
N VAL A 50 -11.04 9.84 -14.42
CA VAL A 50 -12.36 10.43 -14.19
C VAL A 50 -12.25 11.44 -13.05
N ARG A 51 -12.56 12.71 -13.34
CA ARG A 51 -12.54 13.82 -12.39
C ARG A 51 -13.96 14.13 -11.95
N SER A 52 -14.26 13.92 -10.67
CA SER A 52 -15.50 14.40 -10.06
C SER A 52 -15.53 15.92 -9.99
N GLN A 53 -16.65 16.52 -10.39
CA GLN A 53 -16.94 17.94 -10.19
C GLN A 53 -18.19 18.05 -9.30
N SER A 54 -18.03 18.68 -8.14
CA SER A 54 -19.15 19.31 -7.43
C SER A 54 -19.26 20.73 -7.98
N LEU A 55 -20.45 21.12 -8.45
CA LEU A 55 -20.68 22.41 -9.09
C LEU A 55 -21.30 23.43 -8.13
N HIS A 56 -20.61 24.55 -7.95
CA HIS A 56 -21.27 25.86 -7.97
C HIS A 56 -20.30 26.89 -8.58
N PRO A 57 -20.62 27.56 -9.72
CA PRO A 57 -19.70 28.44 -10.41
C PRO A 57 -20.07 29.93 -10.28
N GLN A 58 -19.94 30.48 -9.06
CA GLN A 58 -19.78 31.93 -8.82
C GLN A 58 -18.65 32.12 -7.77
N ASP A 59 -18.28 33.34 -7.44
CA ASP A 59 -17.14 33.70 -6.57
C ASP A 59 -15.75 33.28 -7.10
N ALA A 60 -15.55 33.48 -8.41
CA ALA A 60 -14.22 33.47 -9.01
C ALA A 60 -13.47 34.79 -8.77
N ASP A 61 -13.03 35.03 -7.52
CA ASP A 61 -11.78 35.74 -7.16
C ASP A 61 -11.64 35.96 -5.63
N THR A 62 -11.13 34.96 -4.89
CA THR A 62 -10.25 35.07 -3.68
C THR A 62 -10.09 33.71 -2.95
N VAL A 63 -9.53 32.69 -3.62
CA VAL A 63 -9.31 31.35 -3.01
C VAL A 63 -7.86 30.87 -3.20
N PRO A 64 -7.22 30.25 -2.19
CA PRO A 64 -5.87 29.69 -2.31
C PRO A 64 -5.71 28.59 -3.39
N LYS A 65 -4.44 28.30 -3.71
CA LYS A 65 -3.96 27.54 -4.88
C LYS A 65 -4.47 26.10 -5.09
N GLU A 66 -5.31 25.54 -4.20
CA GLU A 66 -5.78 24.15 -4.28
C GLU A 66 -7.17 23.98 -4.91
N TYR A 67 -7.93 25.07 -5.15
CA TYR A 67 -9.32 25.02 -5.63
C TYR A 67 -9.52 25.44 -7.10
N ARG A 68 -8.44 25.75 -7.83
CA ARG A 68 -8.54 25.99 -9.28
C ARG A 68 -8.75 24.66 -10.02
N PRO A 69 -9.55 24.59 -11.11
CA PRO A 69 -9.44 23.47 -12.04
C PRO A 69 -7.97 23.35 -12.52
N PRO A 70 -7.36 22.15 -12.47
CA PRO A 70 -5.96 21.98 -12.85
C PRO A 70 -5.76 22.34 -14.33
N THR A 71 -4.72 23.11 -14.57
CA THR A 71 -4.27 23.57 -15.89
C THR A 71 -3.84 22.36 -16.74
N ASP A 72 -3.90 22.45 -18.07
CA ASP A 72 -3.48 21.34 -18.96
C ASP A 72 -2.02 20.89 -18.71
N ALA A 73 -1.14 21.81 -18.30
CA ALA A 73 0.22 21.50 -17.87
C ALA A 73 0.26 20.59 -16.61
N GLU A 74 -0.65 20.80 -15.66
CA GLU A 74 -0.76 20.00 -14.43
C GLU A 74 -1.40 18.63 -14.71
N LEU A 75 -2.33 18.56 -15.67
CA LEU A 75 -2.88 17.29 -16.18
C LEU A 75 -1.83 16.47 -16.94
N HIS A 76 -1.03 17.10 -17.81
CA HIS A 76 0.12 16.44 -18.44
C HIS A 76 1.16 15.98 -17.41
N GLN A 77 1.42 16.77 -16.36
CA GLN A 77 2.31 16.36 -15.27
C GLN A 77 1.75 15.16 -14.48
N PHE A 78 0.43 15.06 -14.32
CA PHE A 78 -0.23 13.90 -13.72
C PHE A 78 -0.12 12.63 -14.57
N PHE A 79 -0.25 12.72 -15.91
CA PHE A 79 -0.08 11.57 -16.80
C PHE A 79 1.40 11.20 -17.07
N LEU A 80 2.34 12.13 -16.88
CA LEU A 80 3.77 11.99 -17.17
C LEU A 80 4.41 10.66 -16.67
N PRO A 81 4.18 10.20 -15.42
CA PRO A 81 4.80 8.96 -14.93
C PRO A 81 4.31 7.72 -15.69
N TYR A 82 3.01 7.71 -16.03
CA TYR A 82 2.33 6.61 -16.70
C TYR A 82 2.71 6.56 -18.19
N ARG A 83 2.72 7.71 -18.86
CA ARG A 83 3.27 7.87 -20.21
C ARG A 83 4.73 7.41 -20.28
N GLY A 84 5.52 7.72 -19.25
CA GLY A 84 6.89 7.21 -19.10
C GLY A 84 7.00 5.68 -19.00
N PHE A 85 6.01 4.96 -18.47
CA PHE A 85 5.99 3.50 -18.53
C PHE A 85 5.68 2.97 -19.93
N CYS A 86 4.68 3.52 -20.62
CA CYS A 86 4.31 3.12 -21.98
C CYS A 86 5.44 3.39 -23.00
N ALA A 87 6.01 4.60 -22.98
CA ALA A 87 7.07 5.01 -23.90
C ALA A 87 8.33 4.13 -23.82
N ARG A 88 8.71 3.68 -22.61
CA ARG A 88 9.84 2.75 -22.40
C ARG A 88 9.64 1.35 -22.98
N LYS A 89 8.45 1.04 -23.51
CA LYS A 89 8.15 -0.18 -24.28
C LYS A 89 7.76 0.09 -25.74
N GLY A 90 7.89 1.34 -26.20
CA GLY A 90 7.47 1.75 -27.55
C GLY A 90 5.95 1.87 -27.73
N ILE A 91 5.18 1.92 -26.64
CA ILE A 91 3.72 2.04 -26.68
C ILE A 91 3.34 3.52 -26.64
N VAL A 92 2.70 4.00 -27.71
CA VAL A 92 2.02 5.30 -27.71
C VAL A 92 0.72 5.17 -26.90
N ALA A 93 0.51 6.07 -25.95
CA ALA A 93 -0.64 6.04 -25.06
C ALA A 93 -1.46 7.34 -25.19
N LYS A 94 -2.78 7.20 -25.33
CA LYS A 94 -3.73 8.32 -25.47
C LYS A 94 -4.27 8.73 -24.10
N GLU A 95 -3.98 9.95 -23.68
CA GLU A 95 -4.45 10.54 -22.42
C GLU A 95 -5.90 11.05 -22.59
N ILE A 96 -6.82 10.68 -21.69
CA ILE A 96 -8.22 11.13 -21.70
C ILE A 96 -8.67 11.47 -20.27
N VAL A 97 -9.32 12.62 -20.11
CA VAL A 97 -10.00 13.01 -18.87
C VAL A 97 -11.52 13.05 -19.12
N ILE A 98 -12.28 12.37 -18.27
CA ILE A 98 -13.75 12.40 -18.25
C ILE A 98 -14.18 13.19 -17.01
N HIS A 99 -15.22 14.01 -17.11
CA HIS A 99 -15.82 14.70 -15.97
C HIS A 99 -17.17 14.08 -15.65
N ASP A 100 -17.28 13.44 -14.48
CA ASP A 100 -18.48 12.72 -14.04
C ASP A 100 -18.47 12.57 -12.51
N ILE A 101 -19.66 12.53 -11.89
CA ILE A 101 -19.83 12.32 -10.46
C ILE A 101 -19.58 10.86 -10.08
N ASP A 102 -20.00 9.88 -10.91
CA ASP A 102 -19.86 8.45 -10.63
C ASP A 102 -18.80 7.77 -11.52
N VAL A 103 -17.62 7.55 -10.95
CA VAL A 103 -16.46 6.96 -11.65
C VAL A 103 -16.75 5.60 -12.31
N PRO A 104 -17.46 4.64 -11.68
CA PRO A 104 -17.89 3.41 -12.34
C PRO A 104 -18.76 3.64 -13.58
N SER A 105 -19.82 4.45 -13.47
CA SER A 105 -20.76 4.69 -14.56
C SER A 105 -20.09 5.40 -15.73
N ALA A 106 -19.23 6.38 -15.46
CA ALA A 106 -18.41 7.07 -16.46
C ALA A 106 -17.54 6.09 -17.28
N LEU A 107 -16.85 5.17 -16.59
CA LEU A 107 -16.00 4.17 -17.25
C LEU A 107 -16.82 3.14 -18.03
N ILE A 108 -17.97 2.69 -17.51
CA ILE A 108 -18.88 1.75 -18.20
C ILE A 108 -19.48 2.41 -19.45
N HIS A 109 -19.94 3.66 -19.36
CA HIS A 109 -20.44 4.43 -20.49
C HIS A 109 -19.35 4.58 -21.56
N TYR A 110 -18.11 4.91 -21.19
CA TYR A 110 -16.99 5.00 -22.13
C TYR A 110 -16.68 3.65 -22.80
N ILE A 111 -16.65 2.55 -22.05
CA ILE A 111 -16.43 1.19 -22.58
C ILE A 111 -17.48 0.83 -23.64
N ASN A 112 -18.76 1.13 -23.35
CA ASN A 112 -19.87 0.86 -24.26
C ASN A 112 -19.82 1.75 -25.51
N LYS A 113 -19.54 3.04 -25.34
CA LYS A 113 -19.49 4.04 -26.43
C LYS A 113 -18.33 3.81 -27.40
N HIS A 114 -17.22 3.22 -26.94
CA HIS A 114 -16.00 3.02 -27.73
C HIS A 114 -15.62 1.54 -27.93
N SER A 115 -16.54 0.59 -27.71
CA SER A 115 -16.36 -0.86 -27.96
C SER A 115 -15.06 -1.45 -27.38
N ILE A 116 -14.69 -1.02 -26.18
CA ILE A 116 -13.37 -1.30 -25.59
C ILE A 116 -13.20 -2.80 -25.29
N SER A 117 -12.12 -3.40 -25.79
CA SER A 117 -11.85 -4.85 -25.68
C SER A 117 -11.29 -5.27 -24.32
N ASN A 118 -10.50 -4.41 -23.67
CA ASN A 118 -9.93 -4.65 -22.34
C ASN A 118 -10.03 -3.40 -21.47
N ILE A 119 -10.36 -3.56 -20.17
CA ILE A 119 -10.10 -2.55 -19.14
C ILE A 119 -9.21 -3.12 -18.04
N VAL A 120 -8.18 -2.35 -17.65
CA VAL A 120 -7.31 -2.62 -16.51
C VAL A 120 -7.54 -1.55 -15.43
N VAL A 121 -7.68 -1.98 -14.17
CA VAL A 121 -7.91 -1.09 -13.03
C VAL A 121 -7.08 -1.54 -11.83
N GLY A 122 -6.62 -0.58 -11.01
CA GLY A 122 -6.02 -0.89 -9.71
C GLY A 122 -7.06 -1.49 -8.75
N ALA A 123 -6.67 -2.48 -7.95
CA ALA A 123 -7.53 -3.00 -6.90
C ALA A 123 -7.81 -1.90 -5.85
N SER A 124 -9.06 -1.78 -5.41
CA SER A 124 -9.40 -0.84 -4.33
C SER A 124 -8.69 -1.25 -3.04
N SER A 125 -7.98 -0.31 -2.39
CA SER A 125 -7.31 -0.54 -1.09
C SER A 125 -8.28 -0.51 0.09
N ARG A 126 -9.46 -1.15 -0.05
CA ARG A 126 -10.47 -1.26 1.00
C ARG A 126 -10.12 -2.41 1.94
N ASN A 127 -10.02 -2.10 3.24
CA ASN A 127 -9.82 -3.11 4.29
C ASN A 127 -11.01 -4.10 4.33
N ALA A 128 -10.74 -5.34 4.72
CA ALA A 128 -11.71 -6.45 4.70
C ALA A 128 -13.03 -6.13 5.43
N PHE A 129 -12.97 -5.34 6.50
CA PHE A 129 -14.14 -4.88 7.28
C PHE A 129 -15.14 -4.00 6.50
N THR A 130 -14.77 -3.41 5.37
CA THR A 130 -15.67 -2.51 4.61
C THR A 130 -16.43 -3.19 3.46
N ARG A 131 -16.48 -4.54 3.44
CA ARG A 131 -17.09 -5.33 2.36
C ARG A 131 -18.62 -5.42 2.36
N THR A 132 -19.30 -5.09 3.46
CA THR A 132 -20.72 -5.41 3.67
C THR A 132 -21.70 -4.26 3.45
N PHE A 133 -21.35 -3.00 3.79
CA PHE A 133 -22.30 -1.88 3.78
C PHE A 133 -21.74 -0.57 3.21
N LYS A 134 -21.57 -0.51 1.88
CA LYS A 134 -21.59 0.72 1.04
C LYS A 134 -21.54 0.33 -0.45
N HIS A 135 -21.74 1.29 -1.35
CA HIS A 135 -21.72 1.04 -2.79
C HIS A 135 -20.47 0.24 -3.22
N PRO A 136 -20.63 -0.74 -4.15
CA PRO A 136 -19.53 -1.57 -4.61
C PRO A 136 -18.37 -0.72 -5.12
N ASP A 137 -17.12 -1.16 -4.87
CA ASP A 137 -15.96 -0.42 -5.35
C ASP A 137 -15.85 -0.44 -6.87
N VAL A 138 -15.08 0.49 -7.45
CA VAL A 138 -14.96 0.64 -8.91
C VAL A 138 -14.56 -0.67 -9.59
N SER A 139 -13.65 -1.45 -8.99
CA SER A 139 -13.28 -2.79 -9.46
C SER A 139 -14.46 -3.78 -9.45
N THR A 140 -15.31 -3.76 -8.42
CA THR A 140 -16.48 -4.63 -8.27
C THR A 140 -17.62 -4.21 -9.20
N CYS A 141 -17.87 -2.92 -9.36
CA CYS A 141 -18.81 -2.39 -10.36
C CYS A 141 -18.38 -2.78 -11.77
N LEU A 142 -17.10 -2.56 -12.12
CA LEU A 142 -16.58 -2.95 -13.44
C LEU A 142 -16.68 -4.47 -13.67
N LEU A 143 -16.37 -5.30 -12.66
CA LEU A 143 -16.49 -6.76 -12.78
C LEU A 143 -17.95 -7.25 -12.95
N LYS A 144 -18.95 -6.53 -12.42
CA LYS A 144 -20.37 -6.90 -12.52
C LYS A 144 -21.08 -6.30 -13.73
N SER A 145 -20.75 -5.07 -14.12
CA SER A 145 -21.60 -4.22 -14.97
C SER A 145 -20.94 -3.78 -16.30
N THR A 146 -19.72 -4.23 -16.61
CA THR A 146 -19.16 -4.06 -17.97
C THR A 146 -19.69 -5.15 -18.92
N PRO A 147 -19.83 -4.86 -20.23
CA PRO A 147 -20.40 -5.80 -21.20
C PRO A 147 -19.56 -7.07 -21.35
N GLU A 148 -20.15 -8.18 -21.80
CA GLU A 148 -19.46 -9.48 -21.95
C GLU A 148 -18.43 -9.50 -23.10
N SER A 149 -18.41 -8.47 -23.94
CA SER A 149 -17.39 -8.22 -24.97
C SER A 149 -16.07 -7.67 -24.42
N CYS A 150 -16.06 -7.10 -23.22
CA CYS A 150 -14.90 -6.46 -22.59
C CYS A 150 -14.26 -7.38 -21.54
N SER A 151 -12.92 -7.47 -21.55
CA SER A 151 -12.16 -8.20 -20.50
C SER A 151 -11.73 -7.25 -19.38
N VAL A 152 -12.02 -7.58 -18.13
CA VAL A 152 -11.71 -6.77 -16.94
C VAL A 152 -10.53 -7.39 -16.19
N TYR A 153 -9.51 -6.58 -15.89
CA TYR A 153 -8.33 -6.98 -15.11
C TYR A 153 -8.16 -6.07 -13.89
N VAL A 154 -8.21 -6.64 -12.69
CA VAL A 154 -8.03 -5.94 -11.41
C VAL A 154 -6.65 -6.27 -10.86
N ILE A 155 -5.78 -5.27 -10.70
CA ILE A 155 -4.34 -5.46 -10.39
C ILE A 155 -4.01 -4.98 -8.97
N ALA A 156 -3.37 -5.84 -8.17
CA ALA A 156 -2.87 -5.52 -6.83
C ALA A 156 -1.39 -5.90 -6.70
N ARG A 157 -0.57 -5.02 -6.12
CA ARG A 157 0.87 -5.28 -5.86
C ARG A 157 1.63 -5.86 -7.07
N GLY A 158 1.31 -5.39 -8.28
CA GLY A 158 1.91 -5.83 -9.54
C GLY A 158 1.45 -7.19 -10.10
N LYS A 159 0.43 -7.83 -9.52
CA LYS A 159 -0.15 -9.10 -10.00
C LYS A 159 -1.66 -8.97 -10.24
N VAL A 160 -2.21 -9.82 -11.09
CA VAL A 160 -3.67 -9.95 -11.25
C VAL A 160 -4.28 -10.46 -9.95
N HIS A 161 -5.17 -9.67 -9.37
CA HIS A 161 -5.97 -10.05 -8.20
C HIS A 161 -7.25 -10.76 -8.63
N THR A 162 -7.96 -10.18 -9.61
CA THR A 162 -9.18 -10.74 -10.19
C THR A 162 -9.20 -10.46 -11.70
N LYS A 163 -9.74 -11.37 -12.51
CA LYS A 163 -9.99 -11.14 -13.95
C LYS A 163 -11.33 -11.71 -14.39
N ARG A 164 -11.98 -11.02 -15.34
CA ARG A 164 -13.13 -11.51 -16.12
C ARG A 164 -12.76 -11.43 -17.59
N LEU A 165 -12.75 -12.55 -18.30
CA LEU A 165 -12.41 -12.57 -19.74
C LEU A 165 -13.67 -12.41 -20.58
N ARG A 166 -13.56 -11.71 -21.72
CA ARG A 166 -14.67 -11.58 -22.68
C ARG A 166 -15.15 -12.95 -23.18
N LYS A 167 -16.46 -13.15 -23.30
CA LYS A 167 -17.01 -14.35 -23.95
C LYS A 167 -16.93 -14.17 -25.46
N ARG A 168 -16.34 -15.14 -26.17
CA ARG A 168 -16.57 -15.27 -27.62
C ARG A 168 -17.93 -15.93 -27.82
N TYR A 169 -18.90 -15.19 -28.33
CA TYR A 169 -20.07 -15.82 -28.94
C TYR A 169 -19.58 -16.64 -30.15
N LYS A 170 -19.87 -17.95 -30.17
CA LYS A 170 -19.97 -18.65 -31.44
C LYS A 170 -21.23 -18.13 -32.12
N SER A 171 -21.13 -17.76 -33.39
CA SER A 171 -22.34 -17.53 -34.19
C SER A 171 -23.13 -18.83 -34.26
N LEU A 172 -24.42 -18.77 -33.95
CA LEU A 172 -25.38 -19.84 -34.14
C LEU A 172 -26.60 -19.24 -34.83
N THR A 173 -26.89 -19.75 -36.02
CA THR A 173 -28.04 -19.39 -36.82
C THR A 173 -29.30 -20.07 -36.29
N ASP A 174 -30.34 -19.25 -36.12
CA ASP A 174 -31.77 -19.58 -36.18
C ASP A 174 -32.45 -20.44 -35.07
N GLY A 175 -33.56 -19.90 -34.57
CA GLY A 175 -34.84 -20.62 -34.43
C GLY A 175 -35.05 -21.72 -33.38
N LYS A 176 -35.40 -21.35 -32.14
CA LYS A 176 -36.77 -21.50 -31.55
C LYS A 176 -36.83 -21.30 -30.01
N GLU A 177 -38.05 -21.16 -29.48
CA GLU A 177 -38.33 -20.73 -28.10
C GLU A 177 -38.59 -21.89 -27.09
N LYS A 178 -38.20 -21.64 -25.82
CA LYS A 178 -38.94 -21.91 -24.53
C LYS A 178 -39.43 -23.35 -24.18
N PRO A 179 -39.82 -23.61 -22.91
CA PRO A 179 -39.34 -23.04 -21.63
C PRO A 179 -39.05 -24.11 -20.54
N SER A 180 -38.58 -23.64 -19.37
CA SER A 180 -38.73 -24.24 -18.02
C SER A 180 -38.14 -25.64 -17.72
N GLY A 181 -37.42 -25.75 -16.60
CA GLY A 181 -36.90 -27.01 -16.05
C GLY A 181 -36.14 -26.77 -14.74
N THR A 182 -36.61 -27.35 -13.64
CA THR A 182 -36.23 -27.01 -12.25
C THR A 182 -35.15 -27.96 -11.70
N LEU A 183 -34.62 -27.65 -10.50
CA LEU A 183 -33.90 -28.52 -9.54
C LEU A 183 -32.39 -28.82 -9.74
N HIS A 184 -31.62 -28.23 -8.81
CA HIS A 184 -30.73 -28.89 -7.82
C HIS A 184 -29.54 -29.81 -8.22
N THR A 185 -28.40 -29.52 -7.57
CA THR A 185 -27.37 -30.46 -7.04
C THR A 185 -26.55 -31.30 -8.05
N ASP A 186 -25.39 -31.87 -7.72
CA ASP A 186 -24.28 -31.59 -6.77
C ASP A 186 -23.17 -32.63 -7.08
N LYS A 187 -21.89 -32.39 -6.72
CA LYS A 187 -20.76 -33.37 -6.84
C LYS A 187 -20.42 -33.82 -8.29
N SER A 188 -19.28 -34.45 -8.62
CA SER A 188 -17.95 -34.52 -7.99
C SER A 188 -16.85 -34.97 -8.97
N LEU A 189 -15.60 -34.61 -8.65
CA LEU A 189 -14.35 -35.38 -8.80
C LEU A 189 -14.13 -36.37 -9.98
N SER A 190 -13.24 -36.00 -10.91
CA SER A 190 -11.98 -36.73 -11.24
C SER A 190 -11.19 -35.90 -12.29
N LYS A 191 -9.86 -35.67 -12.25
CA LYS A 191 -8.65 -36.36 -11.73
C LYS A 191 -8.11 -37.44 -12.69
N ILE A 192 -6.77 -37.59 -12.71
CA ILE A 192 -5.95 -38.45 -13.60
C ILE A 192 -5.75 -37.77 -14.97
N GLN A 193 -4.67 -36.99 -15.15
CA GLN A 193 -3.31 -37.39 -15.53
C GLN A 193 -3.19 -37.84 -16.99
N ASN A 194 -2.17 -37.33 -17.70
CA ASN A 194 -1.64 -37.98 -18.88
C ASN A 194 -0.11 -37.74 -18.99
N THR A 195 0.61 -38.71 -19.54
CA THR A 195 2.07 -38.68 -19.73
C THR A 195 2.43 -38.77 -21.22
N LYS A 196 3.70 -38.42 -21.50
CA LYS A 196 4.58 -38.77 -22.64
C LYS A 196 4.10 -39.93 -23.57
N ASP A 197 4.49 -39.98 -24.85
CA ASP A 197 5.84 -39.68 -25.39
C ASP A 197 5.89 -39.29 -26.90
N LYS A 198 7.08 -39.34 -27.54
CA LYS A 198 7.39 -38.79 -28.89
C LYS A 198 7.55 -39.81 -30.04
N SER A 199 7.32 -39.36 -31.28
CA SER A 199 8.09 -39.69 -32.52
C SER A 199 7.67 -38.72 -33.67
N ARG A 200 8.52 -38.19 -34.59
CA ARG A 200 9.18 -38.80 -35.80
C ARG A 200 8.17 -39.60 -36.67
N HIS A 201 8.07 -39.53 -38.01
CA HIS A 201 8.84 -38.96 -39.16
C HIS A 201 7.96 -39.06 -40.47
N ARG A 202 8.23 -38.60 -41.72
CA ARG A 202 9.18 -37.70 -42.47
C ARG A 202 8.68 -37.55 -43.96
N TYR A 203 9.02 -36.47 -44.69
CA TYR A 203 8.83 -36.23 -46.17
C TYR A 203 7.38 -36.09 -46.70
N SER A 204 7.06 -35.42 -47.84
CA SER A 204 7.80 -34.50 -48.75
C SER A 204 6.85 -33.73 -49.71
N ASN A 205 7.24 -32.51 -50.14
CA ASN A 205 6.87 -31.82 -51.40
C ASN A 205 5.37 -31.42 -51.61
N SER A 206 4.99 -30.40 -52.41
CA SER A 206 5.68 -29.38 -53.24
C SER A 206 4.74 -28.20 -53.58
N VAL A 207 5.24 -27.15 -54.25
CA VAL A 207 4.55 -26.00 -54.91
C VAL A 207 3.70 -25.12 -53.96
N ASP A 208 3.67 -23.79 -53.90
CA ASP A 208 3.88 -22.59 -54.76
C ASP A 208 2.72 -21.65 -54.32
N SER A 209 2.75 -20.32 -54.41
CA SER A 209 3.79 -19.37 -54.79
C SER A 209 3.56 -18.05 -54.02
N LEU A 210 4.55 -17.14 -54.02
CA LEU A 210 4.43 -15.79 -53.45
C LEU A 210 4.69 -14.73 -54.52
N SER A 211 3.88 -13.67 -54.52
CA SER A 211 4.08 -12.49 -55.36
C SER A 211 4.02 -11.20 -54.53
N SER A 212 5.11 -10.42 -54.62
CA SER A 212 5.19 -8.96 -54.85
C SER A 212 4.20 -8.02 -54.13
N VAL A 213 4.61 -6.86 -53.60
CA VAL A 213 5.17 -5.66 -54.29
C VAL A 213 5.77 -4.69 -53.23
N SER A 214 6.61 -3.66 -53.48
CA SER A 214 7.36 -3.16 -54.66
C SER A 214 8.42 -2.09 -54.20
N ASP A 215 9.11 -1.47 -55.17
CA ASP A 215 9.72 -0.12 -55.16
C ASP A 215 11.00 0.19 -54.34
N PHE A 216 12.15 0.25 -55.02
CA PHE A 216 12.74 1.53 -55.49
C PHE A 216 13.83 1.26 -56.56
N SER A 217 14.17 2.24 -57.43
CA SER A 217 14.73 1.95 -58.76
C SER A 217 16.07 2.64 -59.10
N GLY A 218 17.03 1.85 -59.61
CA GLY A 218 18.27 2.32 -60.27
C GLY A 218 19.44 2.61 -59.32
N PRO A 219 20.71 2.56 -59.79
CA PRO A 219 21.12 2.87 -61.17
C PRO A 219 22.03 1.84 -61.90
N LEU A 220 22.00 1.97 -63.25
CA LEU A 220 23.11 1.79 -64.22
C LEU A 220 23.90 0.46 -64.31
N SER A 221 23.76 -0.19 -65.47
CA SER A 221 24.88 -0.83 -66.17
C SER A 221 24.90 -0.39 -67.65
N PHE A 222 26.06 0.00 -68.17
CA PHE A 222 26.35 0.22 -69.59
C PHE A 222 27.87 0.04 -69.77
N ARG A 223 28.50 -0.47 -70.85
CA ARG A 223 28.16 -1.13 -72.14
C ARG A 223 28.80 -0.39 -73.33
N SER A 224 29.62 -1.13 -74.09
CA SER A 224 30.02 -0.90 -75.50
C SER A 224 31.09 0.13 -75.87
N THR A 225 31.70 -0.18 -77.03
CA THR A 225 32.36 0.69 -78.04
C THR A 225 33.66 1.42 -77.69
N GLY A 226 34.63 1.55 -78.61
CA GLY A 226 34.79 0.91 -79.93
C GLY A 226 35.47 1.79 -81.00
N THR A 227 36.11 1.14 -81.99
CA THR A 227 36.78 1.71 -83.21
C THR A 227 37.95 2.69 -82.91
N SER A 228 38.83 3.07 -83.84
CA SER A 228 39.12 2.73 -85.26
C SER A 228 40.65 2.44 -85.41
N SER A 229 41.35 2.32 -86.54
CA SER A 229 41.14 2.52 -87.99
C SER A 229 42.06 1.56 -88.80
N SER A 230 41.61 0.92 -89.87
CA SER A 230 41.84 1.28 -91.30
C SER A 230 43.30 1.44 -91.75
N GLU A 231 43.70 0.63 -92.74
CA GLU A 231 44.71 0.78 -93.83
C GLU A 231 45.48 -0.55 -94.09
N SER A 232 45.86 -0.94 -95.32
CA SER A 232 45.38 -0.61 -96.67
C SER A 232 45.98 -1.57 -97.73
N LEU A 233 45.28 -1.76 -98.86
CA LEU A 233 45.80 -2.12 -100.20
C LEU A 233 46.56 -3.46 -100.43
N ASP A 234 45.90 -4.32 -101.22
CA ASP A 234 46.35 -4.87 -102.52
C ASP A 234 47.83 -4.75 -102.94
N PHE A 235 48.37 -5.85 -103.49
CA PHE A 235 48.74 -5.85 -104.91
C PHE A 235 48.69 -7.27 -105.51
N SER A 236 48.11 -7.40 -106.70
CA SER A 236 48.13 -8.61 -107.52
C SER A 236 49.10 -8.44 -108.69
N SER A 237 49.80 -9.51 -109.07
CA SER A 237 50.53 -9.55 -110.34
C SER A 237 50.35 -10.91 -111.02
N THR A 238 49.57 -10.90 -112.09
CA THR A 238 49.33 -12.02 -112.99
C THR A 238 50.44 -12.15 -114.04
N SER A 239 50.54 -13.33 -114.66
CA SER A 239 51.17 -13.56 -115.98
C SER A 239 52.70 -13.32 -116.07
N SER A 240 53.42 -13.91 -117.01
CA SER A 240 52.98 -14.59 -118.26
C SER A 240 53.72 -15.88 -118.58
N GLU A 241 53.10 -16.66 -119.47
CA GLU A 241 53.71 -17.75 -120.22
C GLU A 241 54.94 -17.28 -121.01
N SER A 242 55.86 -18.21 -121.32
CA SER A 242 56.32 -18.37 -122.71
C SER A 242 57.06 -19.69 -122.95
N ASN A 243 56.64 -20.39 -124.00
CA ASN A 243 57.38 -21.49 -124.63
C ASN A 243 58.77 -21.03 -125.12
N SER A 244 59.78 -21.91 -125.09
CA SER A 244 60.27 -22.54 -126.34
C SER A 244 61.49 -23.48 -126.21
N LYS A 245 61.29 -24.73 -126.65
CA LYS A 245 62.07 -25.50 -127.65
C LYS A 245 63.58 -25.79 -127.46
N SER A 246 63.98 -26.88 -128.16
CA SER A 246 65.32 -27.48 -128.32
C SER A 246 65.87 -28.17 -127.07
N PHE A 247 66.24 -29.47 -127.08
CA PHE A 247 66.79 -30.38 -128.09
C PHE A 247 68.28 -30.12 -128.40
N VAL A 248 69.15 -30.73 -127.59
CA VAL A 248 70.50 -31.17 -127.99
C VAL A 248 70.72 -32.59 -127.46
N THR A 249 71.49 -33.37 -128.20
CA THR A 249 71.73 -34.81 -128.01
C THR A 249 72.59 -35.14 -126.79
N SER A 250 72.54 -36.40 -126.41
CA SER A 250 73.48 -37.03 -125.48
C SER A 250 74.92 -36.96 -125.98
N ASN A 251 75.79 -36.24 -125.26
CA ASN A 251 77.19 -36.67 -125.06
C ASN A 251 77.77 -36.21 -123.70
N THR A 252 76.90 -35.86 -122.74
CA THR A 252 77.26 -35.20 -121.47
C THR A 252 76.60 -35.83 -120.22
N ALA A 253 75.86 -36.93 -120.38
CA ALA A 253 75.02 -37.51 -119.31
C ALA A 253 75.82 -38.01 -118.08
N ALA A 254 77.01 -38.59 -118.28
CA ALA A 254 77.78 -39.24 -117.22
C ALA A 254 78.33 -38.28 -116.15
N SER A 255 78.61 -37.01 -116.51
CA SER A 255 79.17 -36.04 -115.57
C SER A 255 78.13 -35.58 -114.54
N ILE A 256 76.96 -35.16 -115.02
CA ILE A 256 75.88 -34.60 -114.21
C ILE A 256 75.32 -35.63 -113.21
N GLU A 257 75.29 -36.92 -113.59
CA GLU A 257 74.78 -37.96 -112.70
C GLU A 257 75.67 -38.17 -111.47
N SER A 258 76.99 -38.00 -111.59
CA SER A 258 77.93 -38.08 -110.47
C SER A 258 77.72 -36.95 -109.45
N GLU A 259 77.47 -35.74 -109.95
CA GLU A 259 77.27 -34.52 -109.17
C GLU A 259 75.91 -34.53 -108.46
N MET A 260 74.86 -34.98 -109.17
CA MET A 260 73.55 -35.29 -108.58
C MET A 260 73.65 -36.31 -107.44
N ARG A 261 74.53 -37.30 -107.55
CA ARG A 261 74.75 -38.31 -106.51
C ARG A 261 75.44 -37.71 -105.27
N LYS A 262 76.43 -36.83 -105.47
CA LYS A 262 77.10 -36.08 -104.39
C LYS A 262 76.13 -35.12 -103.67
N LEU A 263 75.37 -34.33 -104.43
CA LEU A 263 74.37 -33.39 -103.89
C LEU A 263 73.29 -34.09 -103.07
N ARG A 264 72.84 -35.29 -103.48
CA ARG A 264 71.90 -36.11 -102.70
C ARG A 264 72.48 -36.58 -101.36
N PHE A 265 73.77 -36.94 -101.32
CA PHE A 265 74.45 -37.28 -100.06
C PHE A 265 74.62 -36.08 -99.13
N GLU A 266 75.02 -34.92 -99.66
CA GLU A 266 75.09 -33.68 -98.87
C GLU A 266 73.72 -33.24 -98.34
N LEU A 267 72.66 -33.33 -99.17
CA LEU A 267 71.30 -33.01 -98.76
C LEU A 267 70.83 -33.96 -97.65
N LYS A 268 71.10 -35.26 -97.78
CA LYS A 268 70.77 -36.26 -96.76
C LYS A 268 71.49 -35.98 -95.43
N GLY A 269 72.80 -35.76 -95.45
CA GLY A 269 73.57 -35.44 -94.24
C GLY A 269 73.13 -34.13 -93.57
N LYS A 270 72.79 -33.11 -94.36
CA LYS A 270 72.21 -31.84 -93.86
C LYS A 270 70.81 -32.05 -93.25
N MET A 271 70.00 -32.96 -93.81
CA MET A 271 68.65 -33.24 -93.31
C MET A 271 68.67 -34.11 -92.03
N GLU A 272 69.58 -35.07 -91.92
CA GLU A 272 69.82 -35.85 -90.69
C GLU A 272 70.35 -34.95 -89.55
N MET A 273 71.26 -34.02 -89.87
CA MET A 273 71.73 -32.99 -88.93
C MET A 273 70.59 -32.07 -88.46
N TYR A 274 69.72 -31.62 -89.37
CA TYR A 274 68.55 -30.81 -89.06
C TYR A 274 67.54 -31.58 -88.17
N GLU A 275 67.28 -32.85 -88.47
CA GLU A 275 66.38 -33.69 -87.66
C GLU A 275 66.92 -33.90 -86.23
N SER A 276 68.23 -34.10 -86.09
CA SER A 276 68.90 -34.17 -84.78
C SER A 276 68.77 -32.87 -84.00
N ALA A 277 69.04 -31.72 -84.63
CA ALA A 277 68.90 -30.40 -84.00
C ALA A 277 67.43 -30.11 -83.60
N CYS A 278 66.46 -30.49 -84.42
CA CYS A 278 65.04 -30.36 -84.08
C CYS A 278 64.62 -31.24 -82.89
N LYS A 279 65.16 -32.46 -82.78
CA LYS A 279 64.93 -33.35 -81.63
C LYS A 279 65.54 -32.79 -80.34
N GLU A 280 66.78 -32.29 -80.40
CA GLU A 280 67.43 -31.66 -79.25
C GLU A 280 66.69 -30.38 -78.81
N ALA A 281 66.30 -29.52 -79.75
CA ALA A 281 65.48 -28.32 -79.47
C ALA A 281 64.12 -28.67 -78.86
N LEU A 282 63.48 -29.78 -79.27
CA LEU A 282 62.24 -30.28 -78.65
C LEU A 282 62.44 -30.70 -77.20
N VAL A 283 63.50 -31.46 -76.90
CA VAL A 283 63.83 -31.90 -75.53
C VAL A 283 64.22 -30.70 -74.64
N ALA A 284 64.98 -29.75 -75.17
CA ALA A 284 65.30 -28.50 -74.49
C ALA A 284 64.02 -27.69 -74.17
N ARG A 285 63.08 -27.58 -75.12
CA ARG A 285 61.80 -26.90 -74.93
C ARG A 285 60.90 -27.61 -73.91
N GLN A 286 60.89 -28.95 -73.88
CA GLN A 286 60.17 -29.72 -72.85
C GLN A 286 60.74 -29.45 -71.45
N LYS A 287 62.06 -29.56 -71.26
CA LYS A 287 62.73 -29.26 -69.99
C LYS A 287 62.53 -27.81 -69.54
N ALA A 288 62.54 -26.85 -70.48
CA ALA A 288 62.25 -25.45 -70.18
C ALA A 288 60.80 -25.24 -69.69
N ASN A 289 59.82 -25.92 -70.31
CA ASN A 289 58.42 -25.88 -69.88
C ASN A 289 58.22 -26.52 -68.50
N GLU A 290 58.89 -27.64 -68.20
CA GLU A 290 58.85 -28.28 -66.89
C GLU A 290 59.45 -27.38 -65.80
N LEU A 291 60.60 -26.77 -66.07
CA LEU A 291 61.24 -25.80 -65.16
C LEU A 291 60.33 -24.58 -64.90
N ALA A 292 59.67 -24.07 -65.94
CA ALA A 292 58.70 -22.97 -65.80
C ALA A 292 57.48 -23.37 -64.96
N GLN A 293 56.94 -24.58 -65.14
CA GLN A 293 55.86 -25.10 -64.32
C GLN A 293 56.27 -25.31 -62.84
N LEU A 294 57.49 -25.77 -62.59
CA LEU A 294 58.02 -25.91 -61.22
C LEU A 294 58.14 -24.55 -60.53
N LYS A 295 58.78 -23.57 -61.17
CA LYS A 295 58.86 -22.19 -60.66
C LYS A 295 57.47 -21.58 -60.40
N MET A 296 56.50 -21.81 -61.28
CA MET A 296 55.12 -21.34 -61.09
C MET A 296 54.41 -22.04 -59.92
N LYS A 297 54.70 -23.33 -59.66
CA LYS A 297 54.17 -24.07 -58.50
C LYS A 297 54.81 -23.61 -57.19
N GLU A 298 56.10 -23.28 -57.19
CA GLU A 298 56.82 -22.76 -56.02
C GLU A 298 56.38 -21.34 -55.66
N ALA A 299 56.29 -20.43 -56.64
CA ALA A 299 55.73 -19.10 -56.42
C ALA A 299 54.31 -19.16 -55.83
N LYS A 300 53.45 -20.06 -56.35
CA LYS A 300 52.10 -20.30 -55.81
C LYS A 300 52.08 -20.92 -54.41
N LYS A 301 53.14 -21.61 -53.97
CA LYS A 301 53.30 -22.05 -52.57
C LYS A 301 53.74 -20.88 -51.68
N PHE A 302 54.69 -20.07 -52.14
CA PHE A 302 55.21 -18.92 -51.40
C PHE A 302 54.12 -17.88 -51.10
N GLU A 303 53.35 -17.46 -52.12
CA GLU A 303 52.22 -16.53 -51.95
C GLU A 303 51.13 -17.08 -51.00
N ARG A 304 50.91 -18.39 -50.99
CA ARG A 304 49.99 -19.05 -50.04
C ARG A 304 50.54 -19.10 -48.62
N GLY A 305 51.85 -19.25 -48.44
CA GLY A 305 52.50 -19.14 -47.13
C GLY A 305 52.37 -17.73 -46.57
N LYS A 306 52.75 -16.72 -47.36
CA LYS A 306 52.68 -15.30 -46.99
C LYS A 306 51.26 -14.85 -46.62
N SER A 307 50.28 -15.17 -47.46
CA SER A 307 48.88 -14.81 -47.17
C SER A 307 48.29 -15.56 -45.96
N ALA A 308 48.77 -16.78 -45.64
CA ALA A 308 48.39 -17.46 -44.40
C ALA A 308 49.02 -16.82 -43.15
N GLU A 309 50.27 -16.34 -43.25
CA GLU A 309 50.97 -15.61 -42.17
C GLU A 309 50.33 -14.23 -41.90
N GLU A 310 49.97 -13.49 -42.95
CA GLU A 310 49.21 -12.24 -42.87
C GLU A 310 47.82 -12.43 -42.20
N VAL A 311 47.13 -13.55 -42.48
CA VAL A 311 45.86 -13.90 -41.81
C VAL A 311 46.06 -14.30 -40.35
N LEU A 312 47.09 -15.09 -40.02
CA LEU A 312 47.37 -15.51 -38.64
C LEU A 312 47.75 -14.33 -37.74
N THR A 313 48.57 -13.41 -38.25
CA THR A 313 48.95 -12.18 -37.52
C THR A 313 47.75 -11.25 -37.30
N ALA A 314 46.88 -11.08 -38.32
CA ALA A 314 45.64 -10.31 -38.18
C ALA A 314 44.67 -10.92 -37.13
N LEU A 315 44.54 -12.25 -37.08
CA LEU A 315 43.72 -12.93 -36.08
C LEU A 315 44.28 -12.76 -34.65
N SER A 316 45.61 -12.84 -34.47
CA SER A 316 46.25 -12.66 -33.16
C SER A 316 46.07 -11.24 -32.62
N GLU A 317 46.20 -10.20 -33.46
CA GLU A 317 45.98 -8.82 -33.05
C GLU A 317 44.49 -8.54 -32.76
N LEU A 318 43.57 -9.15 -33.51
CA LEU A 318 42.13 -9.06 -33.23
C LEU A 318 41.76 -9.72 -31.88
N GLU A 319 42.33 -10.88 -31.55
CA GLU A 319 42.12 -11.53 -30.25
C GLU A 319 42.68 -10.70 -29.10
N LYS A 320 43.89 -10.13 -29.26
CA LYS A 320 44.51 -9.20 -28.31
C LYS A 320 43.66 -7.95 -28.08
N GLN A 321 43.10 -7.35 -29.14
CA GLN A 321 42.17 -6.23 -29.04
C GLN A 321 40.87 -6.60 -28.32
N LYS A 322 40.29 -7.77 -28.65
CA LYS A 322 39.08 -8.30 -27.99
C LYS A 322 39.32 -8.55 -26.50
N ASN A 323 40.46 -9.12 -26.13
CA ASN A 323 40.82 -9.37 -24.73
C ASN A 323 41.03 -8.06 -23.96
N LYS A 324 41.70 -7.07 -24.56
CA LYS A 324 41.83 -5.72 -23.98
C LYS A 324 40.45 -5.07 -23.74
N ALA A 325 39.59 -5.05 -24.75
CA ALA A 325 38.22 -4.52 -24.63
C ALA A 325 37.40 -5.26 -23.56
N GLY A 326 37.58 -6.58 -23.42
CA GLY A 326 36.99 -7.37 -22.35
C GLY A 326 37.45 -6.94 -20.95
N THR A 327 38.75 -6.71 -20.76
CA THR A 327 39.29 -6.23 -19.47
C THR A 327 38.84 -4.81 -19.12
N GLU A 328 38.76 -3.91 -20.11
CA GLU A 328 38.28 -2.53 -19.90
C GLU A 328 36.78 -2.52 -19.57
N ALA A 329 35.96 -3.33 -20.25
CA ALA A 329 34.54 -3.48 -19.95
C ALA A 329 34.30 -4.08 -18.55
N ALA A 330 35.10 -5.07 -18.12
CA ALA A 330 35.00 -5.64 -16.78
C ALA A 330 35.33 -4.61 -15.68
N LEU A 331 36.38 -3.80 -15.87
CA LEU A 331 36.76 -2.73 -14.94
C LEU A 331 35.69 -1.62 -14.87
N MET A 332 35.09 -1.25 -16.00
CA MET A 332 33.95 -0.32 -16.02
C MET A 332 32.72 -0.88 -15.29
N ALA A 333 32.44 -2.18 -15.42
CA ALA A 333 31.32 -2.83 -14.74
C ALA A 333 31.50 -2.83 -13.20
N GLN A 334 32.69 -3.21 -12.71
CA GLN A 334 33.02 -3.15 -11.27
C GLN A 334 32.85 -1.74 -10.70
N ARG A 335 33.33 -0.72 -11.42
CA ARG A 335 33.21 0.68 -10.99
C ARG A 335 31.77 1.18 -10.96
N LEU A 336 30.90 0.66 -11.83
CA LEU A 336 29.47 0.98 -11.81
C LEU A 336 28.76 0.33 -10.60
N GLU A 337 29.11 -0.91 -10.27
CA GLU A 337 28.57 -1.61 -9.09
C GLU A 337 29.00 -0.94 -7.77
N GLU A 338 30.26 -0.54 -7.65
CA GLU A 338 30.76 0.24 -6.50
C GLU A 338 30.00 1.57 -6.32
N LEU A 339 29.78 2.30 -7.42
CA LEU A 339 28.97 3.53 -7.41
C LEU A 339 27.50 3.27 -7.02
N GLU A 340 26.91 2.15 -7.42
CA GLU A 340 25.58 1.75 -6.95
C GLU A 340 25.55 1.43 -5.45
N ILE A 341 26.55 0.70 -4.94
CA ILE A 341 26.67 0.37 -3.51
C ILE A 341 26.82 1.64 -2.68
N GLN A 342 27.73 2.55 -3.08
CA GLN A 342 27.93 3.81 -2.37
C GLN A 342 26.68 4.72 -2.45
N LYS A 343 25.96 4.72 -3.57
CA LYS A 343 24.69 5.44 -3.68
C LYS A 343 23.60 4.86 -2.76
N LYS A 344 23.50 3.53 -2.66
CA LYS A 344 22.57 2.85 -1.72
C LYS A 344 22.93 3.17 -0.26
N ARG A 345 24.22 3.15 0.10
CA ARG A 345 24.73 3.56 1.41
C ARG A 345 24.36 5.01 1.74
N ASN A 346 24.70 5.96 0.87
CA ASN A 346 24.41 7.38 1.07
C ASN A 346 22.90 7.66 1.23
N ILE A 347 22.03 6.91 0.54
CA ILE A 347 20.57 7.02 0.70
C ILE A 347 20.12 6.50 2.07
N ALA A 348 20.63 5.35 2.52
CA ALA A 348 20.30 4.79 3.83
C ALA A 348 20.79 5.70 4.98
N GLU A 349 22.01 6.24 4.86
CA GLU A 349 22.62 7.11 5.86
C GLU A 349 21.91 8.46 5.98
N ASN A 350 21.56 9.11 4.85
CA ASN A 350 20.76 10.34 4.89
C ASN A 350 19.33 10.08 5.39
N LYS A 351 18.72 8.93 5.09
CA LYS A 351 17.42 8.54 5.66
C LYS A 351 17.52 8.41 7.19
N ALA A 352 18.50 7.67 7.69
CA ALA A 352 18.71 7.49 9.12
C ALA A 352 18.99 8.83 9.83
N ARG A 353 19.75 9.74 9.22
CA ARG A 353 19.96 11.10 9.76
C ARG A 353 18.67 11.91 9.82
N ILE A 354 17.82 11.86 8.79
CA ILE A 354 16.52 12.54 8.81
C ILE A 354 15.61 11.97 9.91
N GLU A 355 15.53 10.64 10.04
CA GLU A 355 14.73 9.99 11.10
C GLU A 355 15.25 10.32 12.51
N ALA A 356 16.58 10.41 12.70
CA ALA A 356 17.18 10.86 13.96
C ALA A 356 16.94 12.36 14.23
N GLU A 357 17.06 13.21 13.21
CA GLU A 357 16.76 14.64 13.32
C GLU A 357 15.28 14.89 13.66
N GLU A 358 14.34 14.14 13.09
CA GLU A 358 12.91 14.23 13.45
C GLU A 358 12.67 13.78 14.89
N LYS A 359 13.24 12.65 15.33
CA LYS A 359 13.19 12.22 16.74
C LYS A 359 13.72 13.31 17.68
N GLN A 360 14.86 13.94 17.37
CA GLN A 360 15.41 15.02 18.20
C GLN A 360 14.56 16.29 18.15
N LYS A 361 14.00 16.66 17.00
CA LYS A 361 13.06 17.80 16.89
C LYS A 361 11.80 17.58 17.73
N THR A 362 11.27 16.35 17.77
CA THR A 362 10.16 15.96 18.64
C THR A 362 10.55 16.04 20.13
N ILE A 363 11.72 15.54 20.53
CA ILE A 363 12.21 15.64 21.92
C ILE A 363 12.36 17.12 22.34
N ASN A 364 13.04 17.93 21.53
CA ASN A 364 13.26 19.36 21.81
C ASN A 364 11.95 20.17 21.81
N LEU A 365 10.90 19.70 21.12
CA LEU A 365 9.55 20.31 21.18
C LEU A 365 8.85 19.96 22.51
N PHE A 366 8.99 18.73 22.99
CA PHE A 366 8.49 18.33 24.31
C PHE A 366 9.22 19.03 25.47
N GLU A 367 10.50 19.37 25.33
CA GLU A 367 11.23 20.17 26.35
C GLU A 367 10.83 21.65 26.35
N ARG A 368 10.44 22.20 25.20
CA ARG A 368 10.02 23.61 25.05
C ARG A 368 8.57 23.88 25.42
N THR A 369 7.78 22.83 25.62
CA THR A 369 6.38 22.92 26.04
C THR A 369 6.27 22.34 27.45
N ASN A 370 5.67 23.07 28.40
CA ASN A 370 5.55 22.64 29.81
C ASN A 370 4.52 21.51 29.99
N ILE A 371 4.77 20.36 29.36
CA ILE A 371 3.92 19.18 29.30
C ILE A 371 4.36 18.24 30.42
N CYS A 372 3.67 18.30 31.56
CA CYS A 372 4.07 17.60 32.79
C CYS A 372 3.62 16.12 32.81
N PHE A 373 4.42 15.24 32.23
CA PHE A 373 4.29 13.78 32.30
C PHE A 373 5.64 13.13 32.67
N LYS A 374 5.66 11.96 33.34
CA LYS A 374 6.91 11.24 33.58
C LYS A 374 7.41 10.62 32.26
N ARG A 375 8.65 10.92 31.86
CA ARG A 375 9.32 10.19 30.78
C ARG A 375 9.86 8.87 31.33
N TYR A 376 9.52 7.77 30.69
CA TYR A 376 10.11 6.45 30.95
C TYR A 376 11.07 6.06 29.82
N ARG A 377 12.10 5.29 30.15
CA ARG A 377 12.95 4.56 29.22
C ARG A 377 12.23 3.32 28.70
N ILE A 378 12.65 2.82 27.55
CA ILE A 378 12.14 1.54 27.03
C ILE A 378 12.50 0.38 27.96
N ASP A 379 13.70 0.40 28.56
CA ASP A 379 14.19 -0.66 29.46
C ASP A 379 13.29 -0.83 30.71
N GLU A 380 12.75 0.29 31.23
CA GLU A 380 11.80 0.29 32.36
C GLU A 380 10.45 -0.33 31.96
N ILE A 381 9.98 -0.04 30.74
CA ILE A 381 8.72 -0.56 30.20
C ILE A 381 8.85 -2.05 29.85
N GLU A 382 9.96 -2.47 29.25
CA GLU A 382 10.23 -3.88 28.95
C GLU A 382 10.31 -4.70 30.24
N ALA A 383 11.07 -4.24 31.25
CA ALA A 383 11.13 -4.91 32.54
C ALA A 383 9.76 -5.00 33.24
N ALA A 384 8.96 -3.92 33.21
CA ALA A 384 7.65 -3.88 33.85
C ALA A 384 6.55 -4.68 33.11
N THR A 385 6.76 -5.03 31.83
CA THR A 385 5.82 -5.80 31.00
C THR A 385 6.25 -7.26 30.77
N ASP A 386 7.35 -7.71 31.38
CA ASP A 386 8.00 -9.00 31.08
C ASP A 386 8.35 -9.13 29.58
N HIS A 387 9.06 -8.13 29.05
CA HIS A 387 9.39 -7.97 27.63
C HIS A 387 8.17 -8.08 26.69
N PHE A 388 7.07 -7.42 27.06
CA PHE A 388 5.78 -7.45 26.36
C PHE A 388 5.14 -8.85 26.24
N ASN A 389 5.28 -9.67 27.27
CA ASN A 389 4.65 -10.99 27.34
C ASN A 389 3.13 -10.91 27.07
N GLU A 390 2.62 -11.75 26.15
CA GLU A 390 1.20 -11.78 25.79
C GLU A 390 0.30 -12.18 26.98
N SER A 391 0.83 -12.79 28.06
CA SER A 391 0.06 -13.00 29.31
C SER A 391 -0.29 -11.70 30.05
N ASN A 392 0.50 -10.64 29.84
CA ASN A 392 0.26 -9.31 30.42
C ASN A 392 -0.65 -8.44 29.53
N LYS A 393 -1.05 -8.92 28.35
CA LYS A 393 -1.82 -8.17 27.36
C LYS A 393 -3.30 -8.13 27.73
N ILE A 394 -3.76 -6.95 28.15
CA ILE A 394 -5.15 -6.71 28.58
C ILE A 394 -6.09 -6.29 27.42
N GLY A 395 -5.54 -5.97 26.25
CA GLY A 395 -6.34 -5.73 25.05
C GLY A 395 -5.51 -5.39 23.80
N GLU A 396 -6.15 -5.40 22.64
CA GLU A 396 -5.58 -4.86 21.40
C GLU A 396 -6.66 -4.15 20.59
N GLY A 397 -6.38 -2.90 20.22
CA GLY A 397 -7.31 -2.03 19.48
C GLY A 397 -6.77 -1.57 18.13
N GLY A 398 -7.52 -0.69 17.47
CA GLY A 398 -7.12 -0.07 16.20
C GLY A 398 -5.79 0.70 16.26
N TYR A 399 -5.36 1.09 17.47
CA TYR A 399 -4.16 1.91 17.70
C TYR A 399 -2.94 1.09 18.17
N GLY A 400 -3.16 -0.08 18.77
CA GLY A 400 -2.12 -1.01 19.18
C GLY A 400 -2.53 -1.91 20.35
N PRO A 401 -1.61 -2.77 20.84
CA PRO A 401 -1.81 -3.58 22.05
C PRO A 401 -1.66 -2.73 23.32
N VAL A 402 -2.30 -3.20 24.39
CA VAL A 402 -2.24 -2.62 25.74
C VAL A 402 -1.87 -3.73 26.73
N TYR A 403 -0.86 -3.46 27.57
CA TYR A 403 -0.37 -4.38 28.59
C TYR A 403 -0.65 -3.85 30.00
N HIS A 404 -1.01 -4.72 30.93
CA HIS A 404 -0.88 -4.45 32.36
C HIS A 404 0.59 -4.58 32.76
N ALA A 405 1.04 -3.70 33.64
CA ALA A 405 2.40 -3.69 34.15
C ALA A 405 2.41 -3.13 35.59
N PHE A 406 3.52 -3.32 36.30
CA PHE A 406 3.73 -2.75 37.63
C PHE A 406 4.96 -1.86 37.62
N LEU A 407 4.76 -0.55 37.83
CA LEU A 407 5.76 0.50 37.59
C LEU A 407 5.61 1.58 38.67
N ASP A 408 6.73 2.06 39.24
CA ASP A 408 6.73 2.98 40.39
C ASP A 408 5.79 2.52 41.54
N HIS A 409 5.85 1.23 41.88
CA HIS A 409 4.97 0.58 42.87
C HIS A 409 3.45 0.69 42.59
N THR A 410 3.07 0.98 41.35
CA THR A 410 1.68 1.22 40.92
C THR A 410 1.31 0.29 39.76
N SER A 411 0.09 -0.24 39.75
CA SER A 411 -0.45 -0.95 38.58
C SER A 411 -0.78 0.04 37.47
N VAL A 412 -0.23 -0.17 36.29
CA VAL A 412 -0.37 0.72 35.13
C VAL A 412 -0.86 -0.03 33.90
N ALA A 413 -1.50 0.70 32.98
CA ALA A 413 -1.82 0.23 31.63
C ALA A 413 -0.87 0.89 30.63
N ILE A 414 -0.14 0.10 29.85
CA ILE A 414 0.84 0.57 28.86
C ILE A 414 0.32 0.30 27.45
N LYS A 415 -0.10 1.35 26.75
CA LYS A 415 -0.60 1.34 25.37
C LYS A 415 0.57 1.59 24.42
N MET A 416 0.86 0.63 23.53
CA MET A 416 1.89 0.81 22.49
C MET A 416 1.27 1.29 21.19
N LEU A 417 1.47 2.56 20.81
CA LEU A 417 0.97 3.09 19.55
C LEU A 417 1.91 2.71 18.40
N SER A 418 1.49 1.76 17.55
CA SER A 418 2.35 1.22 16.49
C SER A 418 2.73 2.30 15.46
N PRO A 419 4.03 2.65 15.27
CA PRO A 419 4.44 3.74 14.37
C PRO A 419 4.17 3.43 12.89
N GLU A 420 4.03 2.15 12.53
CA GLU A 420 3.68 1.70 11.18
C GLU A 420 2.22 1.99 10.78
N ARG A 421 1.32 2.22 11.76
CA ARG A 421 -0.08 2.57 11.52
C ARG A 421 -0.15 4.05 11.18
N SER A 422 -0.80 4.41 10.06
CA SER A 422 -0.72 5.74 9.40
C SER A 422 -1.11 6.98 10.22
N HIS A 423 -1.58 6.80 11.45
CA HIS A 423 -1.96 7.87 12.37
C HIS A 423 -1.31 7.78 13.75
N GLY A 424 -0.57 6.71 14.07
CA GLY A 424 -0.06 6.43 15.43
C GLY A 424 0.72 7.59 16.04
N GLN A 425 1.70 8.14 15.33
CA GLN A 425 2.49 9.29 15.82
C GLN A 425 1.66 10.55 16.08
N ARG A 426 0.60 10.78 15.29
CA ARG A 426 -0.30 11.94 15.49
C ARG A 426 -1.19 11.74 16.70
N GLN A 427 -1.65 10.51 16.94
CA GLN A 427 -2.45 10.15 18.10
C GLN A 427 -1.61 10.23 19.38
N PHE A 428 -0.37 9.73 19.34
CA PHE A 428 0.60 9.88 20.43
C PHE A 428 0.81 11.36 20.82
N GLN A 429 1.04 12.23 19.83
CA GLN A 429 1.21 13.66 20.06
C GLN A 429 -0.08 14.30 20.63
N GLN A 430 -1.26 13.93 20.09
CA GLN A 430 -2.55 14.46 20.52
C GLN A 430 -2.90 14.04 21.95
N GLU A 431 -2.69 12.77 22.32
CA GLU A 431 -2.96 12.27 23.67
C GLU A 431 -2.03 12.92 24.70
N ILE A 432 -0.75 13.10 24.41
CA ILE A 432 0.16 13.82 25.32
C ILE A 432 -0.23 15.30 25.43
N GLU A 433 -0.51 15.99 24.32
CA GLU A 433 -0.89 17.40 24.36
C GLU A 433 -2.19 17.64 25.16
N VAL A 434 -3.17 16.75 25.00
CA VAL A 434 -4.47 16.85 25.68
C VAL A 434 -4.35 16.40 27.15
N LEU A 435 -3.92 15.16 27.42
CA LEU A 435 -3.95 14.59 28.77
C LEU A 435 -2.97 15.23 29.74
N SER A 436 -1.81 15.72 29.27
CA SER A 436 -0.84 16.40 30.16
C SER A 436 -1.39 17.68 30.79
N ARG A 437 -2.35 18.33 30.13
CA ARG A 437 -3.02 19.56 30.57
C ARG A 437 -4.27 19.28 31.41
N MET A 438 -4.63 18.02 31.62
CA MET A 438 -5.94 17.61 32.14
C MET A 438 -5.83 16.67 33.34
N ARG A 439 -6.45 17.04 34.46
CA ARG A 439 -6.63 16.15 35.62
C ARG A 439 -8.05 16.32 36.16
N HIS A 440 -8.82 15.23 36.15
CA HIS A 440 -10.21 15.21 36.59
C HIS A 440 -10.56 13.80 37.11
N PRO A 441 -11.34 13.63 38.21
CA PRO A 441 -11.61 12.31 38.80
C PRO A 441 -12.26 11.28 37.88
N HIS A 442 -12.92 11.76 36.82
CA HIS A 442 -13.61 10.94 35.82
C HIS A 442 -12.96 11.01 34.41
N MET A 443 -11.66 11.33 34.34
CA MET A 443 -10.80 11.15 33.17
C MET A 443 -9.67 10.19 33.51
N VAL A 444 -9.27 9.31 32.58
CA VAL A 444 -8.15 8.38 32.80
C VAL A 444 -6.84 9.16 32.86
N LEU A 445 -6.09 8.98 33.94
CA LEU A 445 -4.84 9.69 34.21
C LEU A 445 -3.69 9.14 33.34
N LEU A 446 -3.12 9.99 32.50
CA LEU A 446 -1.79 9.77 31.92
C LEU A 446 -0.73 9.97 33.01
N MET A 447 -0.04 8.90 33.40
CA MET A 447 1.05 8.93 34.37
C MET A 447 2.39 9.27 33.70
N GLY A 448 2.60 8.79 32.47
CA GLY A 448 3.82 9.06 31.71
C GLY A 448 3.82 8.47 30.31
N ALA A 449 4.97 8.52 29.64
CA ALA A 449 5.15 7.99 28.29
C ALA A 449 6.63 7.70 27.96
N CYS A 450 6.84 6.88 26.93
CA CYS A 450 8.14 6.72 26.26
C CYS A 450 8.04 7.21 24.80
N PRO A 451 8.39 8.50 24.51
CA PRO A 451 8.23 9.09 23.18
C PRO A 451 9.07 8.46 22.06
N GLU A 452 10.13 7.74 22.40
CA GLU A 452 11.02 7.09 21.43
C GLU A 452 10.39 5.85 20.76
N TYR A 453 9.42 5.23 21.44
CA TYR A 453 8.75 3.98 21.07
C TYR A 453 7.22 4.10 20.96
N GLY A 454 6.65 5.26 21.26
CA GLY A 454 5.20 5.51 21.15
C GLY A 454 4.36 4.91 22.29
N CYS A 455 4.98 4.61 23.43
CA CYS A 455 4.29 4.02 24.58
C CYS A 455 3.65 5.10 25.46
N LEU A 456 2.36 4.95 25.79
CA LEU A 456 1.63 5.79 26.74
C LEU A 456 1.30 4.97 28.00
N VAL A 457 1.57 5.53 29.18
CA VAL A 457 1.42 4.87 30.49
C VAL A 457 0.32 5.56 31.29
N TYR A 458 -0.76 4.84 31.55
CA TYR A 458 -1.92 5.32 32.30
C TYR A 458 -2.07 4.54 33.60
N GLU A 459 -2.91 5.04 34.51
CA GLU A 459 -3.43 4.23 35.61
C GLU A 459 -4.13 2.96 35.10
N TYR A 460 -3.98 1.84 35.81
CA TYR A 460 -4.74 0.62 35.54
C TYR A 460 -6.17 0.73 36.08
N MET A 461 -7.12 0.06 35.42
CA MET A 461 -8.57 0.14 35.71
C MET A 461 -9.13 -1.28 35.81
N GLU A 462 -9.38 -1.75 37.04
CA GLU A 462 -9.47 -3.18 37.37
C GLU A 462 -10.74 -3.87 36.84
N ASN A 463 -11.81 -3.11 36.57
CA ASN A 463 -13.04 -3.64 35.95
C ASN A 463 -13.03 -3.55 34.40
N GLY A 464 -11.93 -3.12 33.77
CA GLY A 464 -11.84 -3.00 32.31
C GLY A 464 -12.76 -1.92 31.75
N SER A 465 -13.35 -2.14 30.56
CA SER A 465 -14.27 -1.19 29.95
C SER A 465 -15.74 -1.41 30.37
N LEU A 466 -16.53 -0.34 30.26
CA LEU A 466 -17.99 -0.41 30.43
C LEU A 466 -18.65 -1.30 29.36
N GLU A 467 -18.03 -1.48 28.19
CA GLU A 467 -18.51 -2.42 27.17
C GLU A 467 -18.39 -3.87 27.63
N ASP A 468 -17.19 -4.28 28.08
CA ASP A 468 -16.93 -5.62 28.62
C ASP A 468 -17.90 -5.94 29.78
N ARG A 469 -18.13 -4.96 30.66
CA ARG A 469 -18.96 -5.12 31.87
C ARG A 469 -20.46 -5.01 31.63
N LEU A 470 -20.93 -4.26 30.62
CA LEU A 470 -22.34 -4.26 30.21
C LEU A 470 -22.72 -5.56 29.49
N PHE A 471 -21.87 -6.04 28.59
CA PHE A 471 -22.11 -7.31 27.88
C PHE A 471 -21.73 -8.55 28.70
N ARG A 472 -21.27 -8.38 29.95
CA ARG A 472 -20.92 -9.44 30.91
C ARG A 472 -19.93 -10.46 30.34
N LYS A 473 -18.91 -9.94 29.67
CA LYS A 473 -17.74 -10.71 29.24
C LYS A 473 -17.13 -11.42 30.47
N ASP A 474 -16.57 -12.59 30.24
CA ASP A 474 -15.94 -13.45 31.26
C ASP A 474 -16.91 -13.76 32.44
N ASP A 475 -18.21 -13.91 32.11
CA ASP A 475 -19.36 -14.13 33.01
C ASP A 475 -19.47 -13.14 34.18
N THR A 476 -18.91 -11.94 34.01
CA THR A 476 -18.84 -10.93 35.07
C THR A 476 -20.25 -10.42 35.49
N PRO A 477 -20.49 -10.15 36.79
CA PRO A 477 -21.84 -9.91 37.29
C PRO A 477 -22.47 -8.63 36.73
N PRO A 478 -23.82 -8.55 36.61
CA PRO A 478 -24.50 -7.35 36.13
C PRO A 478 -24.17 -6.10 36.97
N ILE A 479 -23.91 -4.97 36.32
CA ILE A 479 -23.79 -3.67 36.99
C ILE A 479 -25.19 -3.25 37.47
N PRO A 480 -25.46 -2.99 38.78
CA PRO A 480 -26.79 -2.58 39.25
C PRO A 480 -27.20 -1.19 38.74
N TRP A 481 -28.50 -0.92 38.58
CA TRP A 481 -29.01 0.37 38.05
C TRP A 481 -28.48 1.60 38.81
N LYS A 482 -28.31 1.50 40.13
CA LYS A 482 -27.75 2.55 41.01
C LYS A 482 -26.35 2.96 40.57
N THR A 483 -25.52 1.97 40.23
CA THR A 483 -24.17 2.16 39.70
C THR A 483 -24.21 2.69 38.28
N ARG A 484 -25.16 2.26 37.45
CA ARG A 484 -25.35 2.79 36.08
C ARG A 484 -25.74 4.27 36.08
N PHE A 485 -26.69 4.70 36.92
CA PHE A 485 -27.04 6.12 37.07
C PHE A 485 -25.88 6.95 37.62
N ARG A 486 -25.03 6.37 38.48
CA ARG A 486 -23.77 7.02 38.90
C ARG A 486 -22.81 7.21 37.71
N ILE A 487 -22.53 6.15 36.95
CA ILE A 487 -21.67 6.16 35.76
C ILE A 487 -22.15 7.20 34.74
N ALA A 488 -23.46 7.29 34.49
CA ALA A 488 -24.04 8.30 33.59
C ALA A 488 -23.70 9.74 34.03
N ALA A 489 -23.88 10.07 35.30
CA ALA A 489 -23.55 11.39 35.85
C ALA A 489 -22.03 11.66 35.90
N ASP A 490 -21.23 10.64 36.22
CA ASP A 490 -19.76 10.71 36.25
C ASP A 490 -19.20 11.03 34.85
N ILE A 491 -19.70 10.36 33.80
CA ILE A 491 -19.38 10.66 32.39
C ILE A 491 -19.82 12.07 32.01
N ALA A 492 -21.04 12.49 32.35
CA ALA A 492 -21.53 13.84 32.04
C ALA A 492 -20.69 14.94 32.73
N THR A 493 -20.22 14.69 33.95
CA THR A 493 -19.32 15.60 34.68
C THR A 493 -17.97 15.73 33.97
N ALA A 494 -17.38 14.61 33.55
CA ALA A 494 -16.14 14.61 32.76
C ALA A 494 -16.29 15.31 31.40
N LEU A 495 -17.38 15.01 30.68
CA LEU A 495 -17.63 15.57 29.36
C LEU A 495 -17.87 17.08 29.41
N LEU A 496 -18.55 17.57 30.47
CA LEU A 496 -18.72 19.01 30.68
C LEU A 496 -17.38 19.70 30.96
N PHE A 497 -16.50 19.07 31.74
CA PHE A 497 -15.13 19.55 31.94
C PHE A 497 -14.34 19.62 30.62
N LEU A 498 -14.48 18.65 29.70
CA LEU A 498 -13.90 18.74 28.35
C LEU A 498 -14.46 19.94 27.56
N HIS A 499 -15.79 20.09 27.55
CA HIS A 499 -16.49 21.13 26.78
C HIS A 499 -16.29 22.55 27.33
N GLN A 500 -15.89 22.70 28.60
CA GLN A 500 -15.66 24.01 29.24
C GLN A 500 -14.20 24.47 29.25
N MET A 501 -13.25 23.67 28.72
CA MET A 501 -11.83 24.03 28.72
C MET A 501 -11.54 25.35 28.01
N LYS A 502 -10.48 26.02 28.46
CA LYS A 502 -9.98 27.28 27.90
C LYS A 502 -8.48 27.18 27.57
N PRO A 503 -7.98 27.82 26.50
CA PRO A 503 -8.72 28.72 25.60
C PRO A 503 -9.80 28.02 24.76
N GLU A 504 -9.56 26.77 24.38
CA GLU A 504 -10.38 26.00 23.43
C GLU A 504 -11.08 24.80 24.09
N PRO A 505 -12.40 24.63 23.93
CA PRO A 505 -13.11 23.41 24.29
C PRO A 505 -12.51 22.15 23.66
N VAL A 506 -12.47 21.05 24.42
CA VAL A 506 -12.04 19.73 23.94
C VAL A 506 -13.28 18.92 23.55
N VAL A 507 -13.39 18.48 22.30
CA VAL A 507 -14.42 17.54 21.82
C VAL A 507 -13.83 16.14 21.75
N HIS A 508 -14.47 15.15 22.37
CA HIS A 508 -13.96 13.79 22.54
C HIS A 508 -13.99 12.97 21.25
N ARG A 509 -15.05 13.12 20.44
CA ARG A 509 -15.27 12.58 19.08
C ARG A 509 -15.41 11.06 18.96
N ASP A 510 -14.94 10.27 19.92
CA ASP A 510 -15.14 8.81 19.99
C ASP A 510 -15.61 8.35 21.37
N LEU A 511 -16.69 8.96 21.86
CA LEU A 511 -17.31 8.60 23.14
C LEU A 511 -18.23 7.37 22.96
N LYS A 512 -17.89 6.25 23.63
CA LYS A 512 -18.58 4.95 23.53
C LYS A 512 -18.28 4.10 24.78
N PRO A 513 -19.06 3.04 25.09
CA PRO A 513 -18.81 2.18 26.25
C PRO A 513 -17.39 1.62 26.35
N ALA A 514 -16.78 1.20 25.23
CA ALA A 514 -15.40 0.71 25.22
C ALA A 514 -14.34 1.75 25.65
N ASN A 515 -14.64 3.05 25.54
CA ASN A 515 -13.76 4.15 25.94
C ASN A 515 -14.10 4.71 27.34
N ILE A 516 -15.03 4.07 28.07
CA ILE A 516 -15.27 4.33 29.50
C ILE A 516 -14.63 3.19 30.28
N LEU A 517 -13.62 3.49 31.09
CA LEU A 517 -12.97 2.50 31.96
C LEU A 517 -13.54 2.57 33.38
N LEU A 518 -13.48 1.44 34.10
CA LEU A 518 -14.05 1.27 35.45
C LEU A 518 -12.98 0.81 36.44
N ASP A 519 -12.84 1.53 37.56
CA ASP A 519 -11.98 1.07 38.68
C ASP A 519 -12.65 -0.09 39.45
N GLN A 520 -11.94 -0.65 40.42
CA GLN A 520 -12.45 -1.67 41.37
C GLN A 520 -13.76 -1.27 42.08
N ASN A 521 -14.05 0.03 42.23
CA ASN A 521 -15.26 0.58 42.85
C ASN A 521 -16.36 0.96 41.85
N TYR A 522 -16.18 0.71 40.56
CA TYR A 522 -17.00 1.18 39.43
C TYR A 522 -17.08 2.71 39.28
N VAL A 523 -16.06 3.45 39.72
CA VAL A 523 -15.85 4.85 39.32
C VAL A 523 -15.49 4.83 37.84
N SER A 524 -16.34 5.45 37.02
CA SER A 524 -16.09 5.54 35.58
C SER A 524 -15.16 6.69 35.25
N LYS A 525 -14.24 6.45 34.30
CA LYS A 525 -13.34 7.44 33.72
C LYS A 525 -13.37 7.37 32.20
N ILE A 526 -13.44 8.52 31.52
CA ILE A 526 -13.31 8.58 30.06
C ILE A 526 -11.83 8.42 29.68
N GLY A 527 -11.53 7.54 28.73
CA GLY A 527 -10.20 7.30 28.17
C GLY A 527 -10.19 7.36 26.63
N ASP A 528 -9.02 7.09 26.04
CA ASP A 528 -8.76 7.07 24.60
C ASP A 528 -9.10 8.39 23.86
N VAL A 529 -8.62 9.52 24.40
CA VAL A 529 -8.76 10.86 23.78
C VAL A 529 -7.93 11.05 22.49
N GLY A 530 -7.37 9.99 21.91
CA GLY A 530 -6.48 10.05 20.73
C GLY A 530 -7.16 10.47 19.42
N LEU A 531 -8.47 10.67 19.42
CA LEU A 531 -9.23 11.31 18.33
C LEU A 531 -9.77 12.70 18.68
N ALA A 532 -9.60 13.15 19.93
CA ALA A 532 -10.12 14.40 20.44
C ALA A 532 -9.50 15.62 19.74
N ARG A 533 -10.20 16.75 19.81
CA ARG A 533 -9.76 18.02 19.22
C ARG A 533 -10.06 19.20 20.12
N LEU A 534 -9.14 20.15 20.12
CA LEU A 534 -9.39 21.53 20.52
C LEU A 534 -10.29 22.20 19.45
N VAL A 535 -11.20 23.07 19.89
CA VAL A 535 -12.10 23.85 19.05
C VAL A 535 -11.86 25.35 19.30
N PRO A 536 -11.53 26.15 18.27
CA PRO A 536 -11.20 27.57 18.42
C PRO A 536 -12.25 28.39 19.22
N PRO A 537 -11.83 29.36 20.06
CA PRO A 537 -12.72 29.94 21.08
C PRO A 537 -13.84 30.79 20.48
N SER A 538 -13.63 31.31 19.27
CA SER A 538 -14.53 32.17 18.49
C SER A 538 -15.78 31.47 17.95
N VAL A 539 -16.03 30.22 18.35
CA VAL A 539 -17.06 29.32 17.80
C VAL A 539 -17.94 28.67 18.87
N ALA A 540 -17.64 28.87 20.17
CA ALA A 540 -18.34 28.18 21.25
C ALA A 540 -19.85 28.48 21.30
N ASP A 541 -20.22 29.76 21.11
CA ASP A 541 -21.58 30.27 21.32
C ASP A 541 -22.16 31.00 20.07
N SER A 542 -21.43 31.05 18.96
CA SER A 542 -21.80 31.77 17.72
C SER A 542 -22.00 30.82 16.53
N VAL A 543 -23.04 31.08 15.73
CA VAL A 543 -23.64 30.14 14.76
C VAL A 543 -22.74 29.79 13.54
N THR A 544 -21.58 30.41 13.40
CA THR A 544 -20.79 30.44 12.15
C THR A 544 -19.57 29.51 12.13
N GLN A 545 -19.82 28.26 11.68
CA GLN A 545 -18.86 27.31 11.07
C GLN A 545 -17.70 26.80 11.96
N TYR A 546 -17.11 25.65 11.63
CA TYR A 546 -15.67 25.49 11.31
C TYR A 546 -15.28 24.01 11.13
N HIS A 547 -14.09 23.79 10.55
CA HIS A 547 -13.44 22.50 10.31
C HIS A 547 -14.26 21.44 9.56
N MET A 548 -14.28 21.52 8.22
CA MET A 548 -14.48 20.32 7.38
C MET A 548 -13.42 19.27 7.74
N THR A 549 -13.82 18.17 8.38
CA THR A 549 -12.92 17.06 8.67
C THR A 549 -13.53 15.74 8.22
N ALA A 550 -12.68 14.83 7.72
CA ALA A 550 -13.12 13.47 7.44
C ALA A 550 -13.73 12.86 8.71
N ALA A 551 -14.98 12.41 8.61
CA ALA A 551 -15.71 11.82 9.73
C ALA A 551 -14.94 10.62 10.29
N ALA A 552 -14.62 10.67 11.58
CA ALA A 552 -13.96 9.60 12.32
C ALA A 552 -14.51 9.55 13.75
N GLY A 553 -14.46 8.36 14.33
CA GLY A 553 -15.26 7.94 15.48
C GLY A 553 -15.87 6.56 15.16
N THR A 554 -16.43 5.90 16.16
CA THR A 554 -16.96 4.54 16.02
C THR A 554 -18.36 4.55 15.42
N PHE A 555 -18.63 3.65 14.47
CA PHE A 555 -19.93 3.52 13.81
C PHE A 555 -21.07 3.33 14.83
N CYS A 556 -22.27 3.83 14.52
CA CYS A 556 -23.40 4.04 15.43
C CYS A 556 -23.23 5.14 16.51
N TYR A 557 -22.02 5.61 16.83
CA TYR A 557 -21.80 6.74 17.76
C TYR A 557 -21.49 8.08 17.07
N ILE A 558 -21.14 8.05 15.78
CA ILE A 558 -20.87 9.27 14.99
C ILE A 558 -22.17 10.07 14.82
N ASP A 559 -22.16 11.31 15.29
CA ASP A 559 -23.20 12.32 15.05
C ASP A 559 -23.57 12.40 13.54
N PRO A 560 -24.86 12.23 13.16
CA PRO A 560 -25.29 12.25 11.77
C PRO A 560 -25.09 13.60 11.08
N GLU A 561 -25.19 14.72 11.81
CA GLU A 561 -24.92 16.05 11.24
C GLU A 561 -23.42 16.24 10.99
N TYR A 562 -22.56 15.77 11.92
CA TYR A 562 -21.11 15.71 11.72
C TYR A 562 -20.74 14.80 10.53
N GLN A 563 -21.35 13.62 10.41
CA GLN A 563 -21.08 12.69 9.31
C GLN A 563 -21.46 13.26 7.93
N GLN A 564 -22.52 14.08 7.86
CA GLN A 564 -22.99 14.69 6.61
C GLN A 564 -22.21 15.96 6.25
N THR A 565 -21.96 16.85 7.23
CA THR A 565 -21.40 18.19 6.99
C THR A 565 -19.89 18.28 7.20
N GLY A 566 -19.29 17.30 7.90
CA GLY A 566 -17.90 17.34 8.36
C GLY A 566 -17.64 18.30 9.53
N MET A 567 -18.63 19.08 9.99
CA MET A 567 -18.51 20.04 11.10
C MET A 567 -18.57 19.32 12.46
N LEU A 568 -17.51 19.45 13.26
CA LEU A 568 -17.43 18.86 14.60
C LEU A 568 -17.66 19.93 15.69
N GLY A 569 -18.40 19.59 16.74
CA GLY A 569 -18.55 20.46 17.92
C GLY A 569 -19.02 19.70 19.16
N VAL A 570 -19.15 20.40 20.29
CA VAL A 570 -19.54 19.80 21.59
C VAL A 570 -20.85 19.00 21.51
N LYS A 571 -21.83 19.46 20.72
CA LYS A 571 -23.11 18.79 20.46
C LYS A 571 -22.97 17.43 19.73
N SER A 572 -21.82 17.12 19.15
CA SER A 572 -21.55 15.82 18.53
C SER A 572 -21.25 14.75 19.59
N ASP A 573 -20.49 15.09 20.64
CA ASP A 573 -20.32 14.18 21.79
C ASP A 573 -21.64 13.94 22.52
N ILE A 574 -22.55 14.94 22.54
CA ILE A 574 -23.88 14.77 23.14
C ILE A 574 -24.70 13.69 22.43
N TYR A 575 -24.59 13.58 21.10
CA TYR A 575 -25.20 12.49 20.35
C TYR A 575 -24.62 11.13 20.76
N SER A 576 -23.29 11.01 20.78
CA SER A 576 -22.58 9.79 21.19
C SER A 576 -22.92 9.40 22.64
N PHE A 577 -23.07 10.39 23.53
CA PHE A 577 -23.49 10.20 24.92
C PHE A 577 -24.96 9.73 25.02
N GLY A 578 -25.86 10.25 24.19
CA GLY A 578 -27.24 9.76 24.08
C GLY A 578 -27.29 8.26 23.76
N VAL A 579 -26.55 7.81 22.74
CA VAL A 579 -26.46 6.39 22.37
C VAL A 579 -25.89 5.56 23.54
N LEU A 580 -24.86 6.06 24.21
CA LEU A 580 -24.27 5.43 25.40
C LEU A 580 -25.29 5.27 26.55
N LEU A 581 -26.09 6.31 26.84
CA LEU A 581 -27.13 6.25 27.87
C LEU A 581 -28.23 5.23 27.55
N LEU A 582 -28.63 5.11 26.28
CA LEU A 582 -29.60 4.09 25.84
C LEU A 582 -29.03 2.67 26.00
N GLN A 583 -27.76 2.45 25.65
CA GLN A 583 -27.10 1.17 25.89
C GLN A 583 -26.96 0.86 27.37
N LEU A 584 -26.68 1.87 28.20
CA LEU A 584 -26.51 1.73 29.64
C LEU A 584 -27.77 1.19 30.32
N ILE A 585 -28.97 1.61 29.89
CA ILE A 585 -30.25 1.11 30.43
C ILE A 585 -30.77 -0.19 29.78
N THR A 586 -30.37 -0.50 28.55
CA THR A 586 -30.87 -1.68 27.80
C THR A 586 -29.90 -2.86 27.73
N ALA A 587 -28.59 -2.63 27.90
CA ALA A 587 -27.50 -3.55 27.59
C ALA A 587 -27.54 -4.13 26.15
N ARG A 588 -28.03 -3.34 25.18
CA ARG A 588 -28.15 -3.74 23.76
C ARG A 588 -27.03 -3.16 22.88
N SER A 589 -26.91 -3.71 21.67
CA SER A 589 -26.12 -3.13 20.58
C SER A 589 -26.63 -1.72 20.22
N PRO A 590 -25.78 -0.75 19.84
CA PRO A 590 -26.21 0.61 19.52
C PRO A 590 -26.95 0.70 18.16
N MET A 591 -26.90 -0.36 17.34
CA MET A 591 -27.48 -0.39 15.99
C MET A 591 -29.00 -0.24 16.01
N GLY A 592 -29.50 0.96 15.66
CA GLY A 592 -30.93 1.27 15.64
C GLY A 592 -31.58 1.40 17.03
N LEU A 593 -30.77 1.50 18.09
CA LEU A 593 -31.26 1.44 19.47
C LEU A 593 -32.17 2.61 19.87
N SER A 594 -31.93 3.81 19.34
CA SER A 594 -32.81 4.97 19.57
C SER A 594 -34.24 4.68 19.11
N TYR A 595 -34.40 4.21 17.87
CA TYR A 595 -35.70 3.87 17.30
C TYR A 595 -36.41 2.77 18.10
N GLN A 596 -35.70 1.70 18.51
CA GLN A 596 -36.32 0.64 19.32
C GLN A 596 -36.79 1.16 20.70
N VAL A 597 -36.03 2.06 21.34
CA VAL A 597 -36.43 2.64 22.64
C VAL A 597 -37.61 3.58 22.46
N GLU A 598 -37.61 4.42 21.42
CA GLU A 598 -38.70 5.31 21.04
C GLU A 598 -40.01 4.52 20.77
N GLU A 599 -39.97 3.53 19.88
CA GLU A 599 -41.06 2.59 19.59
C GLU A 599 -41.60 1.91 20.87
N SER A 600 -40.71 1.47 21.77
CA SER A 600 -41.12 0.86 23.04
C SER A 600 -41.80 1.83 24.02
N ILE A 601 -41.50 3.14 23.92
CA ILE A 601 -42.13 4.18 24.73
C ILE A 601 -43.51 4.51 24.15
N GLU A 602 -43.62 4.68 22.83
CA GLU A 602 -44.89 4.93 22.14
C GLU A 602 -45.90 3.78 22.32
N HIS A 603 -45.44 2.53 22.29
CA HIS A 603 -46.28 1.35 22.52
C HIS A 603 -46.44 0.97 24.00
N GLY A 604 -45.86 1.72 24.95
CA GLY A 604 -45.95 1.46 26.38
C GLY A 604 -45.24 0.18 26.85
N THR A 605 -44.44 -0.46 26.00
CA THR A 605 -43.68 -1.69 26.28
C THR A 605 -42.30 -1.44 26.88
N PHE A 606 -41.90 -0.19 27.13
CA PHE A 606 -40.59 0.24 27.64
C PHE A 606 -39.95 -0.65 28.72
N PRO A 607 -40.64 -1.17 29.76
CA PRO A 607 -40.04 -2.10 30.73
C PRO A 607 -39.44 -3.38 30.11
N GLN A 608 -39.85 -3.75 28.90
CA GLN A 608 -39.38 -4.92 28.13
C GLN A 608 -38.11 -4.62 27.31
N ILE A 609 -37.75 -3.34 27.09
CA ILE A 609 -36.51 -2.99 26.38
C ILE A 609 -35.31 -2.82 27.32
N LEU A 610 -35.58 -2.50 28.59
CA LEU A 610 -34.59 -2.43 29.66
C LEU A 610 -33.81 -3.74 29.81
N ASP A 611 -32.62 -3.64 30.39
CA ASP A 611 -31.76 -4.79 30.67
C ASP A 611 -32.45 -5.77 31.63
N PRO A 612 -32.80 -7.01 31.19
CA PRO A 612 -33.55 -7.98 31.97
C PRO A 612 -32.71 -8.63 33.08
N THR A 613 -31.40 -8.36 33.16
CA THR A 613 -30.54 -8.82 34.27
C THR A 613 -30.72 -8.00 35.54
N ILE A 614 -31.47 -6.89 35.48
CA ILE A 614 -31.86 -6.06 36.61
C ILE A 614 -33.39 -6.11 36.75
N THR A 615 -33.87 -6.57 37.90
CA THR A 615 -35.30 -6.72 38.19
C THR A 615 -35.91 -5.55 38.96
N ASP A 616 -35.09 -4.65 39.51
CA ASP A 616 -35.50 -3.56 40.41
C ASP A 616 -35.37 -2.15 39.80
N TRP A 617 -35.43 -2.04 38.46
CA TRP A 617 -35.38 -0.74 37.76
C TRP A 617 -36.45 0.24 38.27
N PRO A 618 -36.10 1.49 38.66
CA PRO A 618 -37.07 2.53 38.95
C PRO A 618 -37.67 3.03 37.62
N ILE A 619 -38.73 2.38 37.15
CA ILE A 619 -39.25 2.53 35.78
C ILE A 619 -39.50 3.99 35.39
N GLN A 620 -40.11 4.81 36.26
CA GLN A 620 -40.43 6.20 35.96
C GLN A 620 -39.18 7.07 35.77
N ASP A 621 -38.18 6.93 36.65
CA ASP A 621 -36.89 7.62 36.55
C ASP A 621 -36.06 7.13 35.35
N THR A 622 -36.14 5.83 35.06
CA THR A 622 -35.46 5.21 33.91
C THR A 622 -36.09 5.64 32.59
N LEU A 623 -37.41 5.83 32.55
CA LEU A 623 -38.14 6.41 31.42
C LEU A 623 -37.76 7.88 31.20
N GLY A 624 -37.64 8.67 32.27
CA GLY A 624 -37.12 10.04 32.20
C GLY A 624 -35.71 10.09 31.60
N LEU A 625 -34.81 9.20 32.03
CA LEU A 625 -33.48 9.05 31.45
C LEU A 625 -33.51 8.63 29.97
N ALA A 626 -34.39 7.70 29.60
CA ALA A 626 -34.55 7.25 28.21
C ALA A 626 -35.03 8.39 27.29
N GLN A 627 -36.07 9.13 27.69
CA GLN A 627 -36.56 10.30 26.96
C GLN A 627 -35.50 11.40 26.83
N LEU A 628 -34.67 11.59 27.86
CA LEU A 628 -33.55 12.53 27.82
C LEU A 628 -32.45 12.09 26.86
N ALA A 629 -32.13 10.78 26.85
CA ALA A 629 -31.15 10.18 25.94
C ALA A 629 -31.63 10.14 24.48
N LEU A 630 -32.93 9.98 24.23
CA LEU A 630 -33.51 10.14 22.88
C LEU A 630 -33.34 11.57 22.36
N LYS A 631 -33.59 12.59 23.21
CA LYS A 631 -33.32 14.00 22.85
C LYS A 631 -31.83 14.28 22.59
N CYS A 632 -30.92 13.55 23.23
CA CYS A 632 -29.49 13.59 22.85
C CYS A 632 -29.23 12.99 21.46
N CYS A 633 -29.96 11.93 21.08
CA CYS A 633 -29.86 11.25 19.79
C CYS A 633 -30.53 12.00 18.63
N GLU A 634 -31.01 13.23 18.84
CA GLU A 634 -31.64 14.03 17.79
C GLU A 634 -30.75 14.25 16.56
N LEU A 635 -31.36 14.23 15.37
CA LEU A 635 -30.62 14.31 14.10
C LEU A 635 -29.98 15.68 13.87
N ARG A 636 -30.52 16.73 14.48
CA ARG A 636 -30.05 18.12 14.37
C ARG A 636 -29.41 18.58 15.68
N LYS A 637 -28.20 19.14 15.61
CA LYS A 637 -27.42 19.57 16.80
C LYS A 637 -28.14 20.58 17.71
N ARG A 638 -29.04 21.39 17.14
CA ARG A 638 -29.77 22.45 17.85
C ARG A 638 -30.93 21.93 18.69
N ASP A 639 -31.51 20.80 18.29
CA ASP A 639 -32.70 20.20 18.93
C ASP A 639 -32.24 19.30 20.12
N ARG A 640 -30.93 19.00 20.21
CA ARG A 640 -30.28 18.30 21.35
C ARG A 640 -30.16 19.20 22.59
N PRO A 641 -30.38 18.67 23.82
CA PRO A 641 -30.29 19.44 25.07
C PRO A 641 -28.87 19.95 25.36
N ASP A 642 -28.77 20.91 26.29
CA ASP A 642 -27.49 21.37 26.81
C ASP A 642 -26.96 20.47 27.95
N LEU A 643 -25.63 20.31 28.00
CA LEU A 643 -24.96 19.41 28.94
C LEU A 643 -24.95 19.95 30.37
N GLY A 644 -24.65 21.24 30.55
CA GLY A 644 -24.50 21.85 31.87
C GLY A 644 -25.83 22.20 32.55
N THR A 645 -26.79 22.67 31.77
CA THR A 645 -28.07 23.21 32.29
C THR A 645 -29.23 22.21 32.27
N VAL A 646 -29.20 21.18 31.41
CA VAL A 646 -30.29 20.21 31.28
C VAL A 646 -29.85 18.79 31.64
N LEU A 647 -28.78 18.27 31.02
CA LEU A 647 -28.36 16.87 31.24
C LEU A 647 -27.77 16.62 32.62
N LEU A 648 -26.73 17.36 33.00
CA LEU A 648 -25.99 17.12 34.24
C LEU A 648 -26.87 17.26 35.52
N PRO A 649 -27.78 18.25 35.65
CA PRO A 649 -28.64 18.35 36.84
C PRO A 649 -29.55 17.13 37.03
N GLU A 650 -30.15 16.63 35.95
CA GLU A 650 -31.04 15.47 35.99
C GLU A 650 -30.26 14.16 36.24
N LEU A 651 -29.09 14.00 35.63
CA LEU A 651 -28.19 12.87 35.92
C LEU A 651 -27.71 12.90 37.39
N ILE A 652 -27.46 14.08 37.97
CA ILE A 652 -27.16 14.23 39.40
C ILE A 652 -28.37 13.87 40.27
N ARG A 653 -29.61 14.17 39.84
CA ARG A 653 -30.85 13.73 40.53
C ARG A 653 -30.95 12.20 40.56
N LEU A 654 -30.73 11.56 39.40
CA LEU A 654 -30.74 10.10 39.25
C LEU A 654 -29.62 9.42 40.06
N LYS A 655 -28.40 9.99 40.08
CA LYS A 655 -27.29 9.54 40.93
C LYS A 655 -27.63 9.63 42.43
N LYS A 656 -28.37 10.66 42.87
CA LYS A 656 -28.84 10.79 44.26
C LYS A 656 -29.92 9.76 44.62
N LEU A 657 -30.83 9.42 43.70
CA LEU A 657 -31.83 8.35 43.88
C LEU A 657 -31.18 6.98 44.17
N GLY A 658 -30.03 6.69 43.54
CA GLY A 658 -29.26 5.48 43.83
C GLY A 658 -28.66 5.43 45.23
N LEU A 659 -28.45 6.58 45.88
CA LEU A 659 -27.81 6.70 47.20
C LEU A 659 -28.81 6.72 48.37
N SER A 660 -30.03 7.21 48.18
CA SER A 660 -31.05 7.29 49.24
C SER A 660 -31.54 5.93 49.74
N GLY A 661 -31.34 4.87 48.94
CA GLY A 661 -31.60 3.48 49.33
C GLY A 661 -30.52 2.82 50.20
N ILE A 662 -29.55 3.57 50.73
CA ILE A 662 -28.51 3.08 51.64
C ILE A 662 -28.80 3.63 53.05
N PRO A 663 -29.08 2.78 54.07
CA PRO A 663 -29.23 3.27 55.43
C PRO A 663 -27.90 3.90 55.90
N PRO A 664 -27.92 5.07 56.56
CA PRO A 664 -26.70 5.77 56.91
C PRO A 664 -25.84 4.89 57.84
N LYS A 665 -24.59 4.62 57.43
CA LYS A 665 -23.61 3.93 58.29
C LYS A 665 -23.58 4.63 59.64
N ARG A 666 -23.98 3.94 60.70
CA ARG A 666 -24.01 4.47 62.07
C ARG A 666 -22.63 5.07 62.37
N LYS A 667 -22.57 6.39 62.65
CA LYS A 667 -21.35 6.99 63.19
C LYS A 667 -21.01 6.24 64.48
N LEU A 668 -19.83 5.64 64.56
CA LEU A 668 -19.29 5.26 65.86
C LEU A 668 -19.00 6.55 66.62
N THR A 669 -19.92 6.93 67.50
CA THR A 669 -19.67 7.99 68.48
C THR A 669 -18.65 7.47 69.48
N ALA A 670 -17.43 8.00 69.40
CA ALA A 670 -16.33 7.68 70.31
C ALA A 670 -16.61 8.28 71.70
N PHE A 671 -17.51 7.66 72.46
CA PHE A 671 -17.68 7.93 73.88
C PHE A 671 -16.49 7.32 74.63
N GLY A 672 -15.50 8.17 74.94
CA GLY A 672 -14.39 7.81 75.81
C GLY A 672 -14.90 7.43 77.20
N ARG A 673 -14.50 6.26 77.69
CA ARG A 673 -14.75 5.85 79.08
C ARG A 673 -13.78 6.55 80.03
N ALA A 674 -14.30 7.24 81.04
CA ALA A 674 -13.58 7.55 82.28
C ALA A 674 -14.00 6.57 83.40
N HIS A 675 -13.20 6.48 84.47
CA HIS A 675 -13.34 5.48 85.56
C HIS A 675 -14.65 5.55 86.37
N GLY A 676 -15.04 4.44 87.01
CA GLY A 676 -16.30 4.38 87.79
C GLY A 676 -16.58 3.16 88.70
N GLN A 677 -15.57 2.49 89.30
CA GLN A 677 -15.71 1.58 90.48
C GLN A 677 -16.53 0.25 90.35
N ARG A 678 -16.54 -0.50 91.48
CA ARG A 678 -17.08 -1.85 91.76
C ARG A 678 -18.62 -1.79 91.98
N THR A 679 -19.43 -2.86 92.07
CA THR A 679 -19.29 -4.10 92.87
C THR A 679 -20.16 -5.30 92.42
N SER A 680 -19.67 -6.51 92.74
CA SER A 680 -20.39 -7.71 93.23
C SER A 680 -21.59 -8.34 92.48
N ASN A 681 -21.46 -9.67 92.27
CA ASN A 681 -22.52 -10.70 92.21
C ASN A 681 -23.47 -10.66 90.97
N SER A 682 -24.06 -11.77 90.50
CA SER A 682 -24.01 -13.19 90.90
C SER A 682 -24.05 -14.14 89.67
N ALA A 683 -23.70 -15.41 89.84
CA ALA A 683 -23.95 -16.47 88.84
C ALA A 683 -25.46 -16.83 88.73
N PRO A 684 -25.87 -17.63 87.73
CA PRO A 684 -25.84 -19.09 87.95
C PRO A 684 -25.31 -19.93 86.76
N HIS A 685 -25.07 -21.22 87.05
CA HIS A 685 -24.72 -22.28 86.08
C HIS A 685 -25.80 -22.51 85.00
N PHE A 686 -25.41 -23.08 83.85
CA PHE A 686 -25.72 -24.50 83.55
C PHE A 686 -24.74 -25.15 82.56
N LYS A 687 -24.87 -26.47 82.43
CA LYS A 687 -24.01 -27.44 81.72
C LYS A 687 -23.91 -27.13 80.19
N GLY A 688 -22.90 -27.56 79.44
CA GLY A 688 -21.78 -28.48 79.76
C GLY A 688 -21.87 -29.79 78.97
N SER A 689 -21.02 -29.93 77.95
CA SER A 689 -20.77 -31.19 77.21
C SER A 689 -19.37 -31.14 76.59
N GLU A 690 -18.50 -32.08 76.96
CA GLU A 690 -17.12 -32.16 76.48
C GLU A 690 -17.02 -32.88 75.14
N ASN A 691 -15.93 -32.64 74.41
CA ASN A 691 -15.12 -33.70 73.82
C ASN A 691 -13.73 -33.16 73.44
N GLU A 692 -12.69 -33.76 74.02
CA GLU A 692 -11.32 -33.74 73.51
C GLU A 692 -11.27 -34.59 72.20
N VAL A 693 -10.20 -34.74 71.40
CA VAL A 693 -8.74 -34.78 71.60
C VAL A 693 -8.10 -34.34 70.25
N GLY A 694 -6.92 -33.70 70.18
CA GLY A 694 -6.01 -33.26 71.24
C GLY A 694 -4.70 -32.68 70.69
N MET A 695 -3.71 -32.51 71.57
CA MET A 695 -2.46 -31.77 71.30
C MET A 695 -1.40 -32.53 70.49
N ARG A 696 -0.49 -31.78 69.85
CA ARG A 696 0.95 -31.94 70.12
C ARG A 696 1.63 -30.57 70.33
N ASN A 697 2.59 -30.56 71.26
CA ASN A 697 3.40 -29.41 71.70
C ASN A 697 4.62 -29.22 70.76
N ASN A 698 5.15 -28.01 70.49
CA ASN A 698 5.99 -27.13 71.34
C ASN A 698 7.36 -27.79 71.71
N PRO A 699 8.50 -27.08 71.92
CA PRO A 699 8.76 -25.62 71.86
C PRO A 699 10.05 -25.20 71.11
N ASN A 700 10.31 -23.88 71.00
CA ASN A 700 11.56 -23.25 71.54
C ASN A 700 11.70 -21.73 71.22
N LEU A 701 12.10 -20.99 72.25
CA LEU A 701 12.65 -19.61 72.30
C LEU A 701 13.93 -19.68 73.20
N PRO A 702 14.69 -18.60 73.47
CA PRO A 702 14.80 -17.28 72.83
C PRO A 702 16.28 -16.92 72.47
N MET A 703 16.52 -15.71 71.96
CA MET A 703 17.64 -14.89 72.47
C MET A 703 17.40 -13.39 72.22
N GLU A 704 17.59 -12.56 73.26
CA GLU A 704 17.61 -11.10 73.17
C GLU A 704 19.05 -10.58 73.20
N ILE A 705 19.38 -9.56 72.38
CA ILE A 705 20.27 -8.45 72.78
C ILE A 705 19.72 -7.16 72.10
N GLN A 706 19.70 -6.03 72.82
CA GLN A 706 19.28 -4.72 72.31
C GLN A 706 20.51 -3.83 71.91
N PRO A 707 20.47 -2.47 71.88
CA PRO A 707 20.37 -1.78 70.60
C PRO A 707 21.55 -0.83 70.29
N GLY A 708 21.79 -0.59 68.99
CA GLY A 708 22.73 0.43 68.50
C GLY A 708 22.01 1.72 68.10
N ASN A 709 22.35 2.85 68.74
CA ASN A 709 21.80 4.17 68.42
C ASN A 709 22.47 4.82 67.19
N GLY A 710 21.70 5.61 66.43
CA GLY A 710 22.19 6.94 66.04
C GLY A 710 21.90 7.45 64.62
N LYS A 711 20.94 8.38 64.54
CA LYS A 711 20.87 9.52 63.58
C LYS A 711 20.89 9.20 62.06
N LEU A 712 19.72 9.30 61.43
CA LEU A 712 19.48 10.20 60.27
C LEU A 712 17.97 10.28 59.94
N GLU A 713 17.16 10.80 60.88
CA GLU A 713 15.72 10.98 60.68
C GLU A 713 15.26 12.31 61.31
N LEU A 714 15.42 13.42 60.58
CA LEU A 714 15.00 14.75 61.05
C LEU A 714 14.71 15.81 59.96
N GLU A 715 14.68 15.44 58.67
CA GLU A 715 14.36 16.40 57.57
C GLU A 715 13.04 16.13 56.84
N GLU A 716 12.43 14.93 56.92
CA GLU A 716 11.21 14.61 56.15
C GLU A 716 9.87 14.92 56.86
N GLN A 717 9.85 15.29 58.15
CA GLN A 717 8.59 15.59 58.86
C GLN A 717 8.14 17.07 58.80
N GLN A 718 8.86 17.96 58.11
CA GLN A 718 8.48 19.38 57.97
C GLN A 718 7.86 19.77 56.62
N ARG A 719 7.73 18.86 55.64
CA ARG A 719 7.18 19.18 54.31
C ARG A 719 5.70 18.83 54.08
N CYS A 720 5.04 18.18 55.04
CA CYS A 720 3.65 17.69 54.90
C CYS A 720 2.61 18.47 55.75
N ARG A 721 2.81 19.77 56.00
CA ARG A 721 1.85 20.63 56.75
C ARG A 721 1.61 22.01 56.11
N SER A 722 1.43 22.08 54.78
CA SER A 722 1.15 23.36 54.09
C SER A 722 0.23 23.25 52.86
N LEU A 723 -0.65 22.24 52.77
CA LEU A 723 -1.66 22.11 51.71
C LEU A 723 -3.05 21.79 52.27
N ASN A 724 -3.58 22.73 53.07
CA ASN A 724 -4.97 22.74 53.49
C ASN A 724 -5.49 24.19 53.46
N HIS A 725 -5.69 24.72 52.26
CA HIS A 725 -6.45 25.96 52.05
C HIS A 725 -7.39 25.83 50.86
N THR A 726 -8.67 26.07 51.11
CA THR A 726 -9.73 26.19 50.12
C THR A 726 -9.55 27.45 49.29
N THR A 727 -9.50 27.33 47.96
CA THR A 727 -9.58 28.46 47.04
C THR A 727 -10.92 28.46 46.30
N GLU A 728 -11.83 29.34 46.72
CA GLU A 728 -12.96 29.74 45.89
C GLU A 728 -12.45 30.39 44.60
N TRP A 729 -12.90 29.93 43.44
CA TRP A 729 -12.58 30.59 42.16
C TRP A 729 -13.57 31.72 41.89
N LYS A 730 -13.20 32.95 42.27
CA LYS A 730 -13.87 34.17 41.78
C LYS A 730 -13.23 34.64 40.48
N PRO A 731 -13.99 34.90 39.41
CA PRO A 731 -13.46 35.45 38.17
C PRO A 731 -13.09 36.93 38.38
N ASN A 732 -11.85 37.29 38.06
CA ASN A 732 -11.34 38.64 38.28
C ASN A 732 -11.43 39.46 36.97
N CYS A 733 -12.57 40.10 36.74
CA CYS A 733 -12.74 41.05 35.63
C CYS A 733 -12.13 42.42 36.00
N ARG A 734 -11.10 42.85 35.27
CA ARG A 734 -10.65 44.24 35.11
C ARG A 734 -9.96 44.36 33.75
N THR A 735 -10.68 44.87 32.76
CA THR A 735 -10.66 46.29 32.29
C THR A 735 -9.41 46.62 31.48
N GLU A 736 -9.63 46.87 30.19
CA GLU A 736 -8.70 47.57 29.32
C GLU A 736 -8.48 49.00 29.84
N GLU A 737 -7.25 49.51 29.77
CA GLU A 737 -7.00 50.95 29.63
C GLU A 737 -5.66 51.14 28.91
N ALA A 738 -5.56 52.18 28.08
CA ALA A 738 -4.48 52.33 27.10
C ALA A 738 -3.53 53.48 27.45
N ALA A 739 -2.23 53.31 27.15
CA ALA A 739 -1.26 54.39 27.04
C ALA A 739 -0.13 54.00 26.06
N ALA A 740 0.45 54.99 25.39
CA ALA A 740 1.53 54.84 24.41
C ALA A 740 2.87 55.41 24.93
N HIS A 741 3.88 55.40 24.04
CA HIS A 741 5.28 55.88 24.20
C HIS A 741 6.22 54.88 24.91
N GLN A 742 7.24 54.31 24.27
CA GLN A 742 8.11 54.82 23.19
C GLN A 742 8.44 53.77 22.12
#